data_AF-A0A7S4QSW9-F1
#
_entry.id   AF-A0A7S4QSW9-F1
#
_cell.length_a   1.000
_cell.length_b   1.000
_cell.length_c   1.000
_cell.angle_alpha   90.00
_cell.angle_beta   90.00
_cell.angle_gamma   90.00
#
_symmetry.space_group_name_H-M   'P 1'
#
loop_
_entity.id
_entity.type
_entity.pdbx_description
1 polymer ?
#
loop_
_entity_poly.entity_id
_entity_poly.type
_entity_poly.pdbx_seq_one_letter_code
_entity_poly.pdbx_strand_id
1 'polypeptide(L)'
;APGRGAPARSAGANGGEAGKAGQQRPRRPLADLVDYLRSCAKMLQDGPGDEQETMLASRALEEAGERAMLVAVDQRGSKPLERLLRKADAEAFGRTFASLMQALPEIAPNQYGSHVLESAIASWTSRLGAEAEAARPSAEPVLSLCRTLKQDGGWPALVDDACATHVVRALILALGGFVPTPQDKGKANARSGFLPERKLEVPTEVAACRREVAGEILVLLRQDEAICLSTHASPVVQLLLRVLRDRGDRALVAEACSVIVGAAASSAKPSKERLDALANSAPGSRVLEAVLQTASAEAVGRLFTGYLRQRLKAFSRGEAGEFGAYLAHRVADGLADEPQLASALAELDFAACLSLKAPAPQQAIVAKFLEACLRLRARLKEAAGQVFRVFGLHESKEHHRVWPTLLALEDVGGPAGLLRQPGERHGGRQAEEPAKGEVGGRGEAANGTEVAKLRPLPSAGSQILATLMRFPAEAVQPLNGGLPKLFGHPDLLGALAREARTARVLEAALTPTSAIAPKLRLRLTRAFKGMLGGLGPHHIGGWVCAAVWRCSIGDTALRAAFLEELLAVEDALRADNFAVWKVCGLNQAKTRGKEWEKQQTKASKTQRLFGELIEGGDPEAARAAAEARKRAAEEAANREAELLADPVVAGLLPAPDVEDAEEDGALEDAAAADDEELKLGGRTKVKKVKKGKKGKTGKEGKKGKKRKAQEALDVAKGADGPPEVKGTGGTSIDTPAGDDSLREALQLIAGGTPSRAARKRRKAAAAAAAVAEGGAVPAAGPQKQRRKLAFS
;
A
#
# COMPACT_ATOMS: atom_id res chain seq x y z
N ALA A 1 -80.65 -8.94 -26.16
CA ALA A 1 -81.61 -9.80 -25.45
C ALA A 1 -82.04 -10.92 -26.40
N PRO A 2 -82.44 -12.12 -25.95
CA PRO A 2 -82.36 -12.75 -24.61
C PRO A 2 -81.48 -14.04 -24.69
N GLY A 3 -81.20 -14.87 -23.69
CA GLY A 3 -81.64 -14.98 -22.31
C GLY A 3 -81.78 -16.46 -21.92
N ARG A 4 -81.25 -16.78 -20.72
CA ARG A 4 -81.75 -17.77 -19.74
C ARG A 4 -81.60 -19.28 -20.01
N GLY A 5 -81.14 -19.99 -18.96
CA GLY A 5 -81.51 -21.38 -18.71
C GLY A 5 -80.53 -22.19 -17.86
N ALA A 6 -80.55 -22.03 -16.53
CA ALA A 6 -80.11 -23.08 -15.58
C ALA A 6 -81.16 -24.22 -15.55
N PRO A 7 -80.89 -25.47 -15.07
CA PRO A 7 -80.64 -25.76 -13.63
C PRO A 7 -79.66 -26.95 -13.35
N ALA A 8 -78.90 -26.95 -12.25
CA ALA A 8 -79.10 -27.65 -10.96
C ALA A 8 -78.80 -29.18 -10.87
N ARG A 9 -77.72 -29.48 -10.12
CA ARG A 9 -77.51 -30.49 -9.03
C ARG A 9 -78.07 -31.93 -9.12
N SER A 10 -77.17 -32.93 -9.05
CA SER A 10 -77.08 -34.02 -8.03
C SER A 10 -76.00 -35.03 -8.51
N ALA A 11 -74.86 -35.21 -7.83
CA ALA A 11 -74.61 -36.07 -6.66
C ALA A 11 -74.89 -37.57 -6.90
N GLY A 12 -73.83 -38.39 -6.99
CA GLY A 12 -73.95 -39.84 -6.78
C GLY A 12 -72.91 -40.78 -7.41
N ALA A 13 -71.81 -41.00 -6.68
CA ALA A 13 -71.17 -42.30 -6.41
C ALA A 13 -70.30 -43.06 -7.45
N ASN A 14 -69.13 -43.44 -6.91
CA ASN A 14 -68.32 -44.66 -7.11
C ASN A 14 -67.33 -44.78 -8.28
N GLY A 15 -66.04 -44.59 -7.93
CA GLY A 15 -65.18 -45.73 -7.60
C GLY A 15 -64.39 -46.34 -8.76
N GLY A 16 -63.12 -45.95 -8.87
CA GLY A 16 -62.11 -46.62 -9.70
C GLY A 16 -60.72 -46.04 -9.42
N GLU A 17 -59.97 -46.71 -8.54
CA GLU A 17 -58.61 -46.35 -8.15
C GLU A 17 -57.56 -46.60 -9.25
N ALA A 18 -56.43 -45.91 -9.06
CA ALA A 18 -55.07 -46.28 -9.45
C ALA A 18 -54.52 -45.73 -10.78
N GLY A 19 -53.75 -44.65 -10.64
CA GLY A 19 -52.80 -44.13 -11.62
C GLY A 19 -52.19 -42.81 -11.16
N LYS A 20 -51.44 -42.81 -10.04
CA LYS A 20 -50.74 -41.62 -9.51
C LYS A 20 -49.60 -41.20 -10.47
N ALA A 21 -49.92 -40.41 -11.49
CA ALA A 21 -48.97 -39.47 -12.06
C ALA A 21 -48.87 -38.27 -11.11
N GLY A 22 -47.66 -37.98 -10.62
CA GLY A 22 -47.41 -36.87 -9.72
C GLY A 22 -47.92 -35.56 -10.33
N GLN A 23 -48.98 -34.99 -9.75
CA GLN A 23 -49.45 -33.65 -10.08
C GLN A 23 -48.32 -32.66 -9.78
N GLN A 24 -47.61 -32.22 -10.82
CA GLN A 24 -46.80 -31.02 -10.75
C GLN A 24 -47.76 -29.87 -10.41
N ARG A 25 -47.56 -29.24 -9.24
CA ARG A 25 -48.30 -28.03 -8.87
C ARG A 25 -48.17 -27.00 -9.99
N PRO A 26 -49.25 -26.28 -10.36
CA PRO A 26 -49.16 -25.23 -11.37
C PRO A 26 -48.09 -24.21 -10.94
N ARG A 27 -47.09 -24.01 -11.80
CA ARG A 27 -45.99 -23.08 -11.53
C ARG A 27 -46.55 -21.66 -11.43
N ARG A 28 -46.08 -20.88 -10.44
CA ARG A 28 -46.48 -19.47 -10.26
C ARG A 28 -46.24 -18.65 -11.53
N PRO A 29 -47.09 -17.66 -11.86
CA PRO A 29 -46.77 -16.61 -12.82
C PRO A 29 -45.42 -15.94 -12.51
N LEU A 30 -44.72 -15.43 -13.53
CA LEU A 30 -43.40 -14.80 -13.33
C LEU A 30 -43.47 -13.59 -12.38
N ALA A 31 -44.53 -12.78 -12.48
CA ALA A 31 -44.74 -11.64 -11.59
C ALA A 31 -44.84 -12.08 -10.11
N ASP A 32 -45.62 -13.13 -9.84
CA ASP A 32 -45.79 -13.68 -8.49
C ASP A 32 -44.48 -14.29 -7.95
N LEU A 33 -43.68 -14.92 -8.83
CA LEU A 33 -42.36 -15.41 -8.48
C LEU A 33 -41.43 -14.25 -8.12
N VAL A 34 -41.37 -13.20 -8.93
CA VAL A 34 -40.56 -12.00 -8.65
C VAL A 34 -40.94 -11.36 -7.32
N ASP A 35 -42.24 -11.25 -7.03
CA ASP A 35 -42.73 -10.68 -5.77
C ASP A 35 -42.43 -11.58 -4.56
N TYR A 36 -42.49 -12.90 -4.74
CA TYR A 36 -42.04 -13.86 -3.75
C TYR A 36 -40.55 -13.71 -3.44
N LEU A 37 -39.68 -13.67 -4.47
CA LEU A 37 -38.23 -13.53 -4.29
C LEU A 37 -37.86 -12.18 -3.66
N ARG A 38 -38.55 -11.09 -4.03
CA ARG A 38 -38.37 -9.78 -3.39
C ARG A 38 -38.71 -9.83 -1.91
N SER A 39 -39.79 -10.50 -1.54
CA SER A 39 -40.21 -10.66 -0.15
C SER A 39 -39.17 -11.45 0.65
N CYS A 40 -38.66 -12.56 0.10
CA CYS A 40 -37.58 -13.33 0.72
C CYS A 40 -36.31 -12.48 0.89
N ALA A 41 -35.90 -11.76 -0.15
CA ALA A 41 -34.71 -10.91 -0.10
C ALA A 41 -34.84 -9.71 0.85
N LYS A 42 -36.06 -9.22 1.12
CA LYS A 42 -36.33 -8.21 2.14
C LYS A 42 -36.19 -8.80 3.55
N MET A 43 -36.73 -9.98 3.79
CA MET A 43 -36.59 -10.68 5.08
C MET A 43 -35.12 -10.96 5.44
N LEU A 44 -34.25 -11.18 4.45
CA LEU A 44 -32.81 -11.29 4.66
C LEU A 44 -32.15 -9.99 5.17
N GLN A 45 -32.77 -8.82 4.97
CA GLN A 45 -32.23 -7.54 5.49
C GLN A 45 -32.59 -7.33 6.96
N ASP A 46 -33.72 -7.90 7.39
CA ASP A 46 -34.27 -7.73 8.73
C ASP A 46 -33.66 -8.73 9.75
N GLY A 47 -32.83 -9.68 9.27
CA GLY A 47 -31.87 -10.46 10.05
C GLY A 47 -32.46 -11.55 10.98
N PRO A 48 -32.90 -12.71 10.46
CA PRO A 48 -33.32 -13.85 11.28
C PRO A 48 -32.15 -14.72 11.81
N GLY A 49 -30.90 -14.42 11.41
CA GLY A 49 -29.68 -15.18 11.77
C GLY A 49 -29.14 -16.03 10.60
N ASP A 50 -27.82 -16.28 10.59
CA ASP A 50 -27.09 -16.81 9.42
C ASP A 50 -27.63 -18.14 8.85
N GLU A 51 -28.03 -19.08 9.71
CA GLU A 51 -28.57 -20.37 9.26
C GLU A 51 -29.96 -20.23 8.62
N GLN A 52 -30.83 -19.40 9.22
CA GLN A 52 -32.18 -19.16 8.71
C GLN A 52 -32.16 -18.37 7.41
N GLU A 53 -31.24 -17.41 7.30
CA GLU A 53 -30.97 -16.68 6.06
C GLU A 53 -30.54 -17.61 4.92
N THR A 54 -29.62 -18.53 5.21
CA THR A 54 -29.14 -19.52 4.24
C THR A 54 -30.27 -20.44 3.77
N MET A 55 -31.08 -20.95 4.71
CA MET A 55 -32.23 -21.82 4.38
C MET A 55 -33.28 -21.08 3.55
N LEU A 56 -33.61 -19.84 3.90
CA LEU A 56 -34.57 -19.02 3.16
C LEU A 56 -34.07 -18.73 1.74
N ALA A 57 -32.80 -18.34 1.60
CA ALA A 57 -32.19 -18.07 0.31
C ALA A 57 -32.20 -19.30 -0.60
N SER A 58 -31.84 -20.46 -0.05
CA SER A 58 -31.76 -21.72 -0.80
C SER A 58 -33.13 -22.17 -1.32
N ARG A 59 -34.17 -22.13 -0.47
CA ARG A 59 -35.55 -22.45 -0.89
C ARG A 59 -36.09 -21.47 -1.94
N ALA A 60 -35.74 -20.20 -1.82
CA ALA A 60 -36.15 -19.20 -2.80
C ALA A 60 -35.51 -19.46 -4.18
N LEU A 61 -34.23 -19.85 -4.22
CA LEU A 61 -33.57 -20.25 -5.47
C LEU A 61 -34.17 -21.54 -6.06
N GLU A 62 -34.53 -22.51 -5.22
CA GLU A 62 -35.20 -23.75 -5.68
C GLU A 62 -36.57 -23.46 -6.32
N GLU A 63 -37.36 -22.54 -5.75
CA GLU A 63 -38.65 -22.12 -6.31
C GLU A 63 -38.48 -21.39 -7.66
N ALA A 64 -37.39 -20.62 -7.81
CA ALA A 64 -37.05 -19.99 -9.07
C ALA A 64 -36.66 -21.04 -10.13
N GLY A 65 -35.83 -22.01 -9.77
CA GLY A 65 -35.34 -23.05 -10.67
C GLY A 65 -34.76 -22.48 -11.96
N GLU A 66 -35.08 -23.09 -13.09
CA GLU A 66 -34.67 -22.61 -14.43
C GLU A 66 -35.19 -21.21 -14.76
N ARG A 67 -36.32 -20.78 -14.15
CA ARG A 67 -36.88 -19.44 -14.38
C ARG A 67 -36.03 -18.34 -13.74
N ALA A 68 -34.97 -18.69 -13.01
CA ALA A 68 -33.97 -17.73 -12.54
C ALA A 68 -33.40 -16.88 -13.67
N MET A 69 -33.25 -17.42 -14.89
CA MET A 69 -32.82 -16.64 -16.08
C MET A 69 -33.80 -15.51 -16.43
N LEU A 70 -35.11 -15.76 -16.32
CA LEU A 70 -36.15 -14.75 -16.58
C LEU A 70 -36.19 -13.70 -15.46
N VAL A 71 -35.95 -14.13 -14.21
CA VAL A 71 -35.84 -13.23 -13.07
C VAL A 71 -34.57 -12.36 -13.17
N ALA A 72 -33.48 -12.91 -13.70
CA ALA A 72 -32.20 -12.22 -13.81
C ALA A 72 -32.27 -10.97 -14.70
N VAL A 73 -33.02 -11.07 -15.81
CA VAL A 73 -33.23 -9.96 -16.75
C VAL A 73 -34.39 -9.03 -16.36
N ASP A 74 -35.09 -9.33 -15.27
CA ASP A 74 -36.19 -8.52 -14.76
C ASP A 74 -35.67 -7.42 -13.80
N GLN A 75 -36.09 -6.17 -14.04
CA GLN A 75 -35.68 -5.00 -13.24
C GLN A 75 -36.01 -5.15 -11.75
N ARG A 76 -37.14 -5.82 -11.46
CA ARG A 76 -37.75 -5.97 -10.15
C ARG A 76 -37.21 -7.20 -9.39
N GLY A 77 -36.67 -8.19 -10.12
CA GLY A 77 -36.21 -9.49 -9.64
C GLY A 77 -34.69 -9.67 -9.59
N SER A 78 -33.93 -8.95 -10.43
CA SER A 78 -32.46 -9.03 -10.51
C SER A 78 -31.76 -8.79 -9.17
N LYS A 79 -32.00 -7.63 -8.53
CA LYS A 79 -31.39 -7.30 -7.22
C LYS A 79 -31.75 -8.29 -6.10
N PRO A 80 -33.02 -8.71 -5.94
CA PRO A 80 -33.35 -9.81 -5.04
C PRO A 80 -32.55 -11.08 -5.33
N LEU A 81 -32.45 -11.48 -6.60
CA LEU A 81 -31.73 -12.69 -7.01
C LEU A 81 -30.23 -12.61 -6.66
N GLU A 82 -29.57 -11.47 -6.88
CA GLU A 82 -28.17 -11.24 -6.46
C GLU A 82 -27.94 -11.46 -4.96
N ARG A 83 -28.92 -11.08 -4.12
CA ARG A 83 -28.83 -11.26 -2.66
C ARG A 83 -29.00 -12.72 -2.28
N LEU A 84 -29.98 -13.39 -2.88
CA LEU A 84 -30.26 -14.81 -2.63
C LEU A 84 -29.06 -15.68 -3.04
N LEU A 85 -28.44 -15.42 -4.20
CA LEU A 85 -27.24 -16.13 -4.66
C LEU A 85 -26.07 -16.06 -3.66
N ARG A 86 -25.88 -14.90 -3.02
CA ARG A 86 -24.80 -14.70 -2.03
C ARG A 86 -25.02 -15.47 -0.73
N LYS A 87 -26.28 -15.74 -0.37
CA LYS A 87 -26.65 -16.34 0.92
C LYS A 87 -27.05 -17.80 0.82
N ALA A 88 -27.39 -18.31 -0.36
CA ALA A 88 -27.78 -19.70 -0.54
C ALA A 88 -26.66 -20.68 -0.17
N ASP A 89 -27.05 -21.91 0.16
CA ASP A 89 -26.15 -23.03 0.34
C ASP A 89 -25.48 -23.45 -0.99
N ALA A 90 -24.52 -24.36 -0.91
CA ALA A 90 -23.72 -24.78 -2.06
C ALA A 90 -24.56 -25.51 -3.14
N GLU A 91 -25.60 -26.26 -2.75
CA GLU A 91 -26.40 -27.07 -3.68
C GLU A 91 -27.39 -26.21 -4.46
N ALA A 92 -28.16 -25.36 -3.77
CA ALA A 92 -29.10 -24.45 -4.41
C ALA A 92 -28.34 -23.43 -5.28
N PHE A 93 -27.22 -22.88 -4.77
CA PHE A 93 -26.35 -22.02 -5.56
C PHE A 93 -25.82 -22.74 -6.80
N GLY A 94 -25.25 -23.95 -6.66
CA GLY A 94 -24.63 -24.69 -7.74
C GLY A 94 -25.60 -24.97 -8.90
N ARG A 95 -26.84 -25.36 -8.59
CA ARG A 95 -27.89 -25.60 -9.60
C ARG A 95 -28.26 -24.32 -10.34
N THR A 96 -28.57 -23.23 -9.62
CA THR A 96 -28.91 -21.94 -10.26
C THR A 96 -27.72 -21.37 -11.04
N PHE A 97 -26.50 -21.47 -10.51
CA PHE A 97 -25.28 -21.02 -11.17
C PHE A 97 -25.07 -21.75 -12.51
N ALA A 98 -25.28 -23.06 -12.55
CA ALA A 98 -25.18 -23.83 -13.79
C ALA A 98 -26.16 -23.33 -14.86
N SER A 99 -27.44 -23.10 -14.50
CA SER A 99 -28.43 -22.53 -15.42
C SER A 99 -28.06 -21.12 -15.89
N LEU A 100 -27.52 -20.28 -15.00
CA LEU A 100 -27.08 -18.93 -15.36
C LEU A 100 -25.86 -18.93 -16.28
N MET A 101 -24.90 -19.83 -16.08
CA MET A 101 -23.73 -19.97 -16.98
C MET A 101 -24.13 -20.48 -18.35
N GLN A 102 -25.10 -21.41 -18.42
CA GLN A 102 -25.61 -21.90 -19.70
C GLN A 102 -26.30 -20.81 -20.53
N ALA A 103 -27.06 -19.92 -19.87
CA ALA A 103 -27.77 -18.81 -20.50
C ALA A 103 -26.96 -17.49 -20.49
N LEU A 104 -25.67 -17.54 -20.16
CA LEU A 104 -24.84 -16.34 -20.03
C LEU A 104 -24.79 -15.52 -21.33
N PRO A 105 -24.62 -16.11 -22.54
CA PRO A 105 -24.54 -15.34 -23.77
C PRO A 105 -25.79 -14.48 -24.03
N GLU A 106 -26.98 -14.97 -23.66
CA GLU A 106 -28.23 -14.23 -23.84
C GLU A 106 -28.49 -13.20 -22.72
N ILE A 107 -28.04 -13.48 -21.50
CA ILE A 107 -28.29 -12.65 -20.32
C ILE A 107 -27.26 -11.52 -20.20
N ALA A 108 -26.00 -11.75 -20.59
CA ALA A 108 -24.89 -10.81 -20.36
C ALA A 108 -25.09 -9.41 -20.99
N PRO A 109 -25.68 -9.26 -22.19
CA PRO A 109 -25.96 -7.95 -22.78
C PRO A 109 -27.12 -7.18 -22.11
N ASN A 110 -27.79 -7.77 -21.11
CA ASN A 110 -28.89 -7.12 -20.41
C ASN A 110 -28.39 -6.28 -19.21
N GLN A 111 -28.87 -5.04 -19.09
CA GLN A 111 -28.48 -4.09 -18.01
C GLN A 111 -28.78 -4.57 -16.58
N TYR A 112 -29.69 -5.53 -16.39
CA TYR A 112 -29.99 -6.14 -15.10
C TYR A 112 -29.34 -7.52 -14.97
N GLY A 113 -29.41 -8.31 -16.03
CA GLY A 113 -28.85 -9.66 -16.10
C GLY A 113 -27.33 -9.69 -15.89
N SER A 114 -26.61 -8.71 -16.44
CA SER A 114 -25.15 -8.58 -16.27
C SER A 114 -24.74 -8.55 -14.79
N HIS A 115 -25.43 -7.75 -13.97
CA HIS A 115 -25.15 -7.65 -12.52
C HIS A 115 -25.46 -8.94 -11.75
N VAL A 116 -26.47 -9.69 -12.16
CA VAL A 116 -26.77 -11.01 -11.61
C VAL A 116 -25.64 -11.98 -11.93
N LEU A 117 -25.15 -11.99 -13.18
CA LEU A 117 -24.04 -12.84 -13.60
C LEU A 117 -22.73 -12.46 -12.90
N GLU A 118 -22.40 -11.17 -12.79
CA GLU A 118 -21.25 -10.68 -12.03
C GLU A 118 -21.30 -11.16 -10.57
N SER A 119 -22.46 -11.04 -9.92
CA SER A 119 -22.67 -11.49 -8.53
C SER A 119 -22.58 -13.02 -8.40
N ALA A 120 -23.10 -13.76 -9.38
CA ALA A 120 -23.04 -15.21 -9.41
C ALA A 120 -21.59 -15.70 -9.56
N ILE A 121 -20.83 -15.11 -10.49
CA ILE A 121 -19.41 -15.40 -10.72
C ILE A 121 -18.57 -15.05 -9.49
N ALA A 122 -18.77 -13.87 -8.89
CA ALA A 122 -18.06 -13.47 -7.68
C ALA A 122 -18.37 -14.40 -6.49
N SER A 123 -19.62 -14.85 -6.35
CA SER A 123 -20.01 -15.82 -5.32
C SER A 123 -19.37 -17.19 -5.58
N TRP A 124 -19.32 -17.64 -6.84
CA TRP A 124 -18.61 -18.87 -7.22
C TRP A 124 -17.14 -18.80 -6.81
N THR A 125 -16.44 -17.72 -7.18
CA THR A 125 -15.02 -17.56 -6.82
C THR A 125 -14.81 -17.53 -5.31
N SER A 126 -15.64 -16.80 -4.55
CA SER A 126 -15.51 -16.76 -3.09
C SER A 126 -15.69 -18.13 -2.42
N ARG A 127 -16.48 -19.03 -3.01
CA ARG A 127 -16.73 -20.38 -2.49
C ARG A 127 -15.65 -21.39 -2.87
N LEU A 128 -14.79 -21.09 -3.86
CA LEU A 128 -13.63 -21.94 -4.17
C LEU A 128 -12.68 -22.07 -2.96
N GLY A 129 -12.61 -21.03 -2.12
CA GLY A 129 -11.80 -21.02 -0.90
C GLY A 129 -12.44 -21.68 0.32
N ALA A 130 -13.57 -22.39 0.17
CA ALA A 130 -14.21 -23.06 1.29
C ALA A 130 -13.33 -24.19 1.86
N GLU A 131 -13.28 -24.30 3.20
CA GLU A 131 -12.51 -25.35 3.89
C GLU A 131 -13.07 -26.75 3.60
N ALA A 132 -14.40 -26.89 3.61
CA ALA A 132 -15.06 -28.14 3.30
C ALA A 132 -15.16 -28.35 1.78
N GLU A 133 -14.63 -29.47 1.29
CA GLU A 133 -14.67 -29.82 -0.14
C GLU A 133 -16.11 -29.87 -0.67
N ALA A 134 -17.05 -30.39 0.12
CA ALA A 134 -18.46 -30.47 -0.24
C ALA A 134 -19.14 -29.09 -0.38
N ALA A 135 -18.56 -28.02 0.16
CA ALA A 135 -19.05 -26.66 0.02
C ALA A 135 -18.45 -25.93 -1.20
N ARG A 136 -17.46 -26.53 -1.88
CA ARG A 136 -16.87 -25.96 -3.08
C ARG A 136 -17.76 -26.23 -4.30
N PRO A 137 -18.07 -25.21 -5.12
CA PRO A 137 -18.87 -25.39 -6.31
C PRO A 137 -18.06 -26.10 -7.41
N SER A 138 -18.76 -26.83 -8.29
CA SER A 138 -18.15 -27.39 -9.50
C SER A 138 -17.63 -26.27 -10.42
N ALA A 139 -16.49 -26.49 -11.06
CA ALA A 139 -15.96 -25.62 -12.11
C ALA A 139 -16.61 -25.89 -13.49
N GLU A 140 -17.26 -27.04 -13.67
CA GLU A 140 -17.77 -27.49 -14.97
C GLU A 140 -18.68 -26.49 -15.68
N PRO A 141 -19.60 -25.75 -15.00
CA PRO A 141 -20.41 -24.74 -15.69
C PRO A 141 -19.58 -23.64 -16.34
N VAL A 142 -18.49 -23.20 -15.70
CA VAL A 142 -17.59 -22.16 -16.23
C VAL A 142 -16.76 -22.73 -17.39
N LEU A 143 -16.24 -23.96 -17.22
CA LEU A 143 -15.43 -24.63 -18.24
C LEU A 143 -16.25 -24.93 -19.51
N SER A 144 -17.50 -25.39 -19.35
CA SER A 144 -18.41 -25.65 -20.45
C SER A 144 -18.77 -24.36 -21.19
N LEU A 145 -19.09 -23.29 -20.47
CA LEU A 145 -19.38 -21.99 -21.07
C LEU A 145 -18.20 -21.51 -21.94
N CYS A 146 -16.98 -21.55 -21.41
CA CYS A 146 -15.80 -21.07 -22.16
C CYS A 146 -15.55 -21.91 -23.41
N ARG A 147 -15.75 -23.23 -23.35
CA ARG A 147 -15.67 -24.12 -24.52
C ARG A 147 -16.73 -23.80 -25.57
N THR A 148 -17.98 -23.57 -25.15
CA THR A 148 -19.07 -23.20 -26.06
C THR A 148 -18.81 -21.85 -26.72
N LEU A 149 -18.41 -20.83 -25.95
CA LEU A 149 -18.07 -19.50 -26.50
C LEU A 149 -16.94 -19.55 -27.53
N LYS A 150 -15.95 -20.43 -27.32
CA LYS A 150 -14.88 -20.68 -28.28
C LYS A 150 -15.40 -21.35 -29.55
N GLN A 151 -16.24 -22.38 -29.43
CA GLN A 151 -16.78 -23.12 -30.57
C GLN A 151 -17.71 -22.26 -31.42
N ASP A 152 -18.55 -21.45 -30.77
CA ASP A 152 -19.57 -20.64 -31.44
C ASP A 152 -19.04 -19.26 -31.86
N GLY A 153 -17.81 -18.89 -31.49
CA GLY A 153 -17.24 -17.58 -31.78
C GLY A 153 -17.96 -16.43 -31.06
N GLY A 154 -18.46 -16.67 -29.84
CA GLY A 154 -19.27 -15.71 -29.08
C GLY A 154 -18.48 -14.58 -28.38
N TRP A 155 -17.15 -14.72 -28.27
CA TRP A 155 -16.30 -13.74 -27.56
C TRP A 155 -16.37 -12.30 -28.08
N PRO A 156 -16.33 -12.01 -29.40
CA PRO A 156 -16.39 -10.63 -29.90
C PRO A 156 -17.62 -9.88 -29.40
N ALA A 157 -18.80 -10.53 -29.42
CA ALA A 157 -20.05 -9.93 -29.01
C ALA A 157 -20.10 -9.60 -27.51
N LEU A 158 -19.42 -10.39 -26.66
CA LEU A 158 -19.39 -10.15 -25.22
C LEU A 158 -18.32 -9.14 -24.79
N VAL A 159 -17.17 -9.12 -25.47
CA VAL A 159 -16.04 -8.26 -25.12
C VAL A 159 -16.34 -6.79 -25.41
N ASP A 160 -17.08 -6.50 -26.48
CA ASP A 160 -17.35 -5.14 -26.94
C ASP A 160 -18.77 -4.63 -26.62
N ASP A 161 -19.59 -5.40 -25.90
CA ASP A 161 -20.90 -4.96 -25.45
C ASP A 161 -20.83 -4.16 -24.13
N ALA A 162 -21.67 -3.14 -24.02
CA ALA A 162 -21.68 -2.20 -22.89
C ALA A 162 -21.98 -2.85 -21.53
N CYS A 163 -22.76 -3.93 -21.51
CA CYS A 163 -23.11 -4.69 -20.30
C CYS A 163 -22.23 -5.94 -20.16
N ALA A 164 -22.09 -6.72 -21.22
CA ALA A 164 -21.41 -8.01 -21.17
C ALA A 164 -19.90 -7.89 -20.88
N THR A 165 -19.26 -6.78 -21.25
CA THR A 165 -17.84 -6.51 -20.89
C THR A 165 -17.58 -6.59 -19.38
N HIS A 166 -18.56 -6.21 -18.55
CA HIS A 166 -18.46 -6.33 -17.10
C HIS A 166 -18.47 -7.80 -16.65
N VAL A 167 -19.30 -8.63 -17.27
CA VAL A 167 -19.37 -10.07 -17.04
C VAL A 167 -18.08 -10.76 -17.47
N VAL A 168 -17.52 -10.41 -18.63
CA VAL A 168 -16.23 -10.93 -19.11
C VAL A 168 -15.11 -10.58 -18.14
N ARG A 169 -15.07 -9.35 -17.61
CA ARG A 169 -14.09 -8.95 -16.60
C ARG A 169 -14.25 -9.74 -15.29
N ALA A 170 -15.48 -9.95 -14.84
CA ALA A 170 -15.75 -10.81 -13.67
C ALA A 170 -15.27 -12.25 -13.90
N LEU A 171 -15.49 -12.80 -15.10
CA LEU A 171 -15.01 -14.12 -15.50
C LEU A 171 -13.47 -14.19 -15.50
N ILE A 172 -12.77 -13.20 -16.06
CA ILE A 172 -11.30 -13.14 -16.04
C ILE A 172 -10.76 -13.09 -14.62
N LEU A 173 -11.36 -12.27 -13.74
CA LEU A 173 -11.00 -12.24 -12.31
C LEU A 173 -11.22 -13.59 -11.63
N ALA A 174 -12.35 -14.25 -11.91
CA ALA A 174 -12.70 -15.54 -11.34
C ALA A 174 -11.75 -16.67 -11.79
N LEU A 175 -11.41 -16.72 -13.08
CA LEU A 175 -10.39 -17.63 -13.63
C LEU A 175 -8.98 -17.32 -13.09
N GLY A 176 -8.77 -16.07 -12.69
CA GLY A 176 -7.61 -15.61 -11.94
C GLY A 176 -7.74 -15.74 -10.43
N GLY A 177 -8.79 -16.38 -9.87
CA GLY A 177 -8.97 -16.60 -8.43
C GLY A 177 -9.15 -15.34 -7.57
N PHE A 178 -9.45 -14.19 -8.16
CA PHE A 178 -9.65 -12.94 -7.45
C PHE A 178 -11.08 -12.82 -6.94
N VAL A 179 -11.24 -12.40 -5.69
CA VAL A 179 -12.56 -12.23 -5.06
C VAL A 179 -12.85 -10.75 -4.86
N PRO A 180 -13.73 -10.14 -5.69
CA PRO A 180 -14.11 -8.74 -5.52
C PRO A 180 -14.84 -8.50 -4.20
N THR A 181 -14.39 -7.51 -3.44
CA THR A 181 -15.04 -7.01 -2.22
C THR A 181 -15.84 -5.73 -2.52
N PRO A 182 -16.78 -5.32 -1.64
CA PRO A 182 -17.46 -4.04 -1.77
C PRO A 182 -16.52 -2.83 -1.78
N GLN A 183 -15.36 -2.93 -1.12
CA GLN A 183 -14.32 -1.88 -1.09
C GLN A 183 -13.64 -1.72 -2.45
N ASP A 184 -13.49 -2.81 -3.21
CA ASP A 184 -12.92 -2.79 -4.56
C ASP A 184 -13.79 -2.04 -5.58
N LYS A 185 -15.08 -1.78 -5.26
CA LYS A 185 -15.99 -1.00 -6.10
C LYS A 185 -15.81 0.52 -5.97
N GLY A 186 -14.86 0.99 -5.15
CA GLY A 186 -14.50 2.41 -5.05
C GLY A 186 -14.00 2.96 -6.38
N LYS A 187 -14.40 4.21 -6.72
CA LYS A 187 -14.01 4.88 -7.98
C LYS A 187 -12.49 4.96 -8.18
N ALA A 188 -11.71 4.98 -7.10
CA ALA A 188 -10.24 5.02 -7.16
C ALA A 188 -9.65 3.69 -7.66
N ASN A 189 -10.01 2.56 -7.06
CA ASN A 189 -9.51 1.23 -7.45
C ASN A 189 -9.99 0.81 -8.85
N ALA A 190 -11.21 1.19 -9.22
CA ALA A 190 -11.72 0.99 -10.57
C ALA A 190 -11.00 1.83 -11.64
N ARG A 191 -10.40 2.98 -11.27
CA ARG A 191 -9.63 3.86 -12.17
C ARG A 191 -8.15 3.52 -12.24
N SER A 192 -7.57 2.98 -11.18
CA SER A 192 -6.15 2.59 -11.12
C SER A 192 -5.88 1.20 -11.71
N GLY A 193 -6.92 0.38 -11.90
CA GLY A 193 -6.79 -0.94 -12.52
C GLY A 193 -6.10 -1.95 -11.61
N PHE A 194 -6.08 -1.71 -10.29
CA PHE A 194 -5.58 -2.68 -9.31
C PHE A 194 -6.43 -3.96 -9.31
N LEU A 195 -5.76 -5.08 -9.09
CA LEU A 195 -6.43 -6.36 -8.88
C LEU A 195 -6.99 -6.40 -7.45
N PRO A 196 -8.10 -7.10 -7.19
CA PRO A 196 -8.59 -7.30 -5.83
C PRO A 196 -7.52 -7.89 -4.93
N GLU A 197 -7.42 -7.41 -3.68
CA GLU A 197 -6.42 -7.88 -2.72
C GLU A 197 -6.64 -9.36 -2.33
N ARG A 198 -7.90 -9.76 -2.21
CA ARG A 198 -8.25 -11.14 -1.83
C ARG A 198 -8.10 -12.07 -3.03
N LYS A 199 -7.11 -12.96 -2.93
CA LYS A 199 -6.73 -13.94 -3.96
C LYS A 199 -6.81 -15.36 -3.42
N LEU A 200 -7.34 -16.28 -4.21
CA LEU A 200 -7.46 -17.71 -3.91
C LEU A 200 -6.66 -18.54 -4.93
N GLU A 201 -6.16 -19.70 -4.52
CA GLU A 201 -5.65 -20.69 -5.47
C GLU A 201 -6.82 -21.36 -6.19
N VAL A 202 -6.68 -21.51 -7.51
CA VAL A 202 -7.71 -22.09 -8.38
C VAL A 202 -7.31 -23.49 -8.83
N PRO A 203 -8.27 -24.39 -9.07
CA PRO A 203 -7.99 -25.71 -9.65
C PRO A 203 -7.23 -25.63 -10.98
N THR A 204 -6.48 -26.69 -11.31
CA THR A 204 -5.64 -26.77 -12.51
C THR A 204 -6.43 -26.57 -13.80
N GLU A 205 -7.67 -27.05 -13.84
CA GLU A 205 -8.58 -26.96 -14.99
C GLU A 205 -9.05 -25.51 -15.17
N VAL A 206 -9.28 -24.78 -14.07
CA VAL A 206 -9.63 -23.35 -14.09
C VAL A 206 -8.44 -22.53 -14.58
N ALA A 207 -7.23 -22.86 -14.14
CA ALA A 207 -6.01 -22.22 -14.63
C ALA A 207 -5.73 -22.51 -16.12
N ALA A 208 -6.07 -23.71 -16.60
CA ALA A 208 -6.02 -24.03 -18.03
C ALA A 208 -7.05 -23.22 -18.82
N CYS A 209 -8.29 -23.15 -18.33
CA CYS A 209 -9.35 -22.34 -18.93
C CYS A 209 -8.97 -20.85 -19.02
N ARG A 210 -8.33 -20.28 -17.99
CA ARG A 210 -7.78 -18.90 -18.06
C ARG A 210 -6.88 -18.69 -19.27
N ARG A 211 -5.97 -19.63 -19.53
CA ARG A 211 -5.03 -19.56 -20.66
C ARG A 211 -5.74 -19.72 -21.99
N GLU A 212 -6.77 -20.56 -22.07
CA GLU A 212 -7.61 -20.69 -23.26
C GLU A 212 -8.38 -19.41 -23.58
N VAL A 213 -9.05 -18.81 -22.59
CA VAL A 213 -9.75 -17.53 -22.73
C VAL A 213 -8.80 -16.41 -23.15
N ALA A 214 -7.60 -16.36 -22.58
CA ALA A 214 -6.56 -15.43 -23.01
C ALA A 214 -6.18 -15.64 -24.49
N GLY A 215 -6.06 -16.90 -24.92
CA GLY A 215 -5.82 -17.26 -26.32
C GLY A 215 -6.92 -16.75 -27.27
N GLU A 216 -8.19 -16.89 -26.88
CA GLU A 216 -9.31 -16.37 -27.69
C GLU A 216 -9.25 -14.83 -27.81
N ILE A 217 -9.03 -14.11 -26.71
CA ILE A 217 -8.89 -12.65 -26.73
C ILE A 217 -7.69 -12.22 -27.57
N LEU A 218 -6.58 -12.97 -27.54
CA LEU A 218 -5.42 -12.75 -28.40
C LEU A 218 -5.73 -12.91 -29.89
N VAL A 219 -6.57 -13.88 -30.26
CA VAL A 219 -7.05 -14.05 -31.63
C VAL A 219 -7.82 -12.80 -32.06
N LEU A 220 -8.72 -12.30 -31.21
CA LEU A 220 -9.47 -11.07 -31.50
C LEU A 220 -8.53 -9.87 -31.71
N LEU A 221 -7.56 -9.66 -30.82
CA LEU A 221 -6.59 -8.55 -30.89
C LEU A 221 -5.73 -8.55 -32.15
N ARG A 222 -5.54 -9.72 -32.78
CA ARG A 222 -4.83 -9.85 -34.07
C ARG A 222 -5.72 -9.55 -35.26
N GLN A 223 -7.01 -9.86 -35.16
CA GLN A 223 -7.98 -9.67 -36.23
C GLN A 223 -8.45 -8.22 -36.30
N ASP A 224 -8.60 -7.56 -35.16
CA ASP A 224 -9.12 -6.20 -35.08
C ASP A 224 -8.34 -5.35 -34.06
N GLU A 225 -7.65 -4.33 -34.58
CA GLU A 225 -6.90 -3.38 -33.75
C GLU A 225 -7.83 -2.43 -32.98
N ALA A 226 -9.10 -2.27 -33.41
CA ALA A 226 -10.07 -1.38 -32.79
C ALA A 226 -10.48 -1.85 -31.39
N ILE A 227 -10.27 -3.11 -31.04
CA ILE A 227 -10.51 -3.67 -29.70
C ILE A 227 -9.78 -2.87 -28.61
N CYS A 228 -8.53 -2.47 -28.87
CA CYS A 228 -7.77 -1.65 -27.92
C CYS A 228 -8.26 -0.20 -27.83
N LEU A 229 -9.01 0.26 -28.84
CA LEU A 229 -9.53 1.62 -28.96
C LEU A 229 -10.98 1.74 -28.49
N SER A 230 -11.68 0.62 -28.33
CA SER A 230 -13.05 0.59 -27.81
C SER A 230 -13.12 0.92 -26.32
N THR A 231 -14.13 1.71 -25.93
CA THR A 231 -14.44 2.02 -24.52
C THR A 231 -14.88 0.80 -23.71
N HIS A 232 -15.39 -0.25 -24.36
CA HIS A 232 -15.92 -1.45 -23.71
C HIS A 232 -14.89 -2.58 -23.68
N ALA A 233 -14.19 -2.81 -24.80
CA ALA A 233 -13.24 -3.90 -24.90
C ALA A 233 -11.86 -3.59 -24.27
N SER A 234 -11.39 -2.35 -24.33
CA SER A 234 -10.10 -1.94 -23.74
C SER A 234 -9.94 -2.33 -22.26
N PRO A 235 -10.94 -2.09 -21.36
CA PRO A 235 -10.87 -2.57 -19.98
C PRO A 235 -10.69 -4.09 -19.81
N VAL A 236 -11.24 -4.89 -20.73
CA VAL A 236 -11.06 -6.36 -20.73
C VAL A 236 -9.59 -6.71 -20.98
N VAL A 237 -8.99 -6.09 -22.00
CA VAL A 237 -7.58 -6.29 -22.38
C VAL A 237 -6.65 -5.87 -21.25
N GLN A 238 -6.88 -4.68 -20.67
CA GLN A 238 -6.09 -4.18 -19.54
C GLN A 238 -6.13 -5.13 -18.35
N LEU A 239 -7.32 -5.63 -17.98
CA LEU A 239 -7.50 -6.53 -16.87
C LEU A 239 -6.85 -7.89 -17.14
N LEU A 240 -7.02 -8.43 -18.35
CA LEU A 240 -6.40 -9.68 -18.78
C LEU A 240 -4.89 -9.64 -18.61
N LEU A 241 -4.22 -8.58 -19.09
CA LEU A 241 -2.78 -8.42 -18.95
C LEU A 241 -2.33 -8.49 -17.49
N ARG A 242 -3.04 -7.79 -16.58
CA ARG A 242 -2.71 -7.74 -15.16
C ARG A 242 -2.92 -9.10 -14.48
N VAL A 243 -4.03 -9.78 -14.77
CA VAL A 243 -4.32 -11.12 -14.23
C VAL A 243 -3.30 -12.13 -14.71
N LEU A 244 -2.95 -12.14 -16.01
CA LEU A 244 -1.94 -13.04 -16.56
C LEU A 244 -0.56 -12.78 -15.95
N ARG A 245 -0.20 -11.50 -15.75
CA ARG A 245 1.07 -11.13 -15.13
C ARG A 245 1.16 -11.61 -13.69
N ASP A 246 0.11 -11.39 -12.90
CA ASP A 246 0.03 -11.81 -11.50
C ASP A 246 0.03 -13.35 -11.34
N ARG A 247 -0.63 -14.06 -12.27
CA ARG A 247 -0.67 -15.54 -12.27
C ARG A 247 0.54 -16.21 -12.92
N GLY A 248 1.54 -15.44 -13.34
CA GLY A 248 2.79 -15.97 -13.86
C GLY A 248 2.71 -16.49 -15.30
N ASP A 249 1.65 -16.15 -16.05
CA ASP A 249 1.43 -16.54 -17.45
C ASP A 249 2.29 -15.67 -18.42
N ARG A 250 3.61 -15.61 -18.16
CA ARG A 250 4.56 -14.65 -18.78
C ARG A 250 4.60 -14.72 -20.31
N ALA A 251 4.46 -15.92 -20.89
CA ALA A 251 4.47 -16.10 -22.34
C ALA A 251 3.27 -15.42 -23.01
N LEU A 252 2.07 -15.61 -22.44
CA LEU A 252 0.84 -14.97 -22.93
C LEU A 252 0.89 -13.45 -22.74
N VAL A 253 1.45 -12.97 -21.63
CA VAL A 253 1.67 -11.52 -21.43
C VAL A 253 2.60 -10.96 -22.51
N ALA A 254 3.73 -11.61 -22.78
CA ALA A 254 4.67 -11.16 -23.80
C ALA A 254 4.03 -11.16 -25.20
N GLU A 255 3.26 -12.19 -25.53
CA GLU A 255 2.50 -12.29 -26.78
C GLU A 255 1.45 -11.19 -26.91
N ALA A 256 0.63 -10.98 -25.87
CA ALA A 256 -0.38 -9.93 -25.82
C ALA A 256 0.22 -8.54 -25.98
N CYS A 257 1.27 -8.24 -25.22
CA CYS A 257 1.98 -6.96 -25.34
C CYS A 257 2.51 -6.75 -26.77
N SER A 258 3.06 -7.79 -27.40
CA SER A 258 3.60 -7.72 -28.77
C SER A 258 2.50 -7.44 -29.80
N VAL A 259 1.37 -8.15 -29.70
CA VAL A 259 0.21 -7.93 -30.58
C VAL A 259 -0.32 -6.51 -30.42
N ILE A 260 -0.49 -6.04 -29.17
CA ILE A 260 -1.03 -4.71 -28.88
C ILE A 260 -0.16 -3.60 -29.47
N VAL A 261 1.17 -3.71 -29.40
CA VAL A 261 2.09 -2.71 -29.96
C VAL A 261 2.38 -2.92 -31.45
N GLY A 262 1.74 -3.90 -32.09
CA GLY A 262 1.92 -4.19 -33.52
C GLY A 262 3.30 -4.73 -33.87
N ALA A 263 3.93 -5.49 -32.97
CA ALA A 263 5.20 -6.18 -33.23
C ALA A 263 4.93 -7.62 -33.73
N ALA A 264 5.54 -7.99 -34.86
CA ALA A 264 5.37 -9.32 -35.47
C ALA A 264 5.82 -10.50 -34.57
N ALA A 265 6.72 -10.22 -33.63
CA ALA A 265 7.19 -11.13 -32.60
C ALA A 265 7.61 -10.32 -31.37
N SER A 266 7.82 -10.97 -30.23
CA SER A 266 8.25 -10.29 -28.99
C SER A 266 9.59 -9.56 -29.08
N SER A 267 10.44 -9.96 -30.01
CA SER A 267 11.73 -9.33 -30.33
C SER A 267 11.65 -8.30 -31.46
N ALA A 268 10.51 -8.18 -32.16
CA ALA A 268 10.35 -7.29 -33.31
C ALA A 268 10.14 -5.83 -32.87
N LYS A 269 10.36 -4.90 -33.81
CA LYS A 269 10.07 -3.48 -33.58
C LYS A 269 8.55 -3.25 -33.55
N PRO A 270 8.04 -2.38 -32.67
CA PRO A 270 6.63 -2.04 -32.63
C PRO A 270 6.22 -1.15 -33.82
N SER A 271 4.94 -1.17 -34.17
CA SER A 271 4.34 -0.30 -35.19
C SER A 271 4.15 1.11 -34.64
N LYS A 272 4.73 2.11 -35.32
CA LYS A 272 4.60 3.52 -34.89
C LYS A 272 3.19 4.04 -35.10
N GLU A 273 2.59 3.68 -36.22
CA GLU A 273 1.22 4.07 -36.58
C GLU A 273 0.22 3.55 -35.54
N ARG A 274 0.35 2.28 -35.13
CA ARG A 274 -0.51 1.68 -34.10
C ARG A 274 -0.30 2.31 -32.74
N LEU A 275 0.95 2.57 -32.35
CA LEU A 275 1.26 3.23 -31.08
C LEU A 275 0.75 4.67 -31.04
N ASP A 276 0.83 5.41 -32.14
CA ASP A 276 0.26 6.76 -32.23
C ASP A 276 -1.28 6.72 -32.14
N ALA A 277 -1.95 5.72 -32.73
CA ALA A 277 -3.41 5.54 -32.57
C ALA A 277 -3.79 5.24 -31.11
N LEU A 278 -3.03 4.38 -30.41
CA LEU A 278 -3.25 4.08 -29.00
C LEU A 278 -3.02 5.31 -28.13
N ALA A 279 -1.90 6.01 -28.31
CA ALA A 279 -1.53 7.16 -27.48
C ALA A 279 -2.52 8.32 -27.58
N ASN A 280 -3.14 8.51 -28.74
CA ASN A 280 -4.10 9.59 -28.99
C ASN A 280 -5.56 9.22 -28.64
N SER A 281 -5.81 8.05 -28.06
CA SER A 281 -7.13 7.56 -27.70
C SER A 281 -7.27 7.33 -26.19
N ALA A 282 -8.42 7.66 -25.60
CA ALA A 282 -8.62 7.47 -24.17
C ALA A 282 -8.54 5.98 -23.79
N PRO A 283 -9.27 5.06 -24.44
CA PRO A 283 -9.13 3.63 -24.16
C PRO A 283 -7.77 3.05 -24.60
N GLY A 284 -7.19 3.56 -25.68
CA GLY A 284 -5.90 3.09 -26.22
C GLY A 284 -4.73 3.42 -25.29
N SER A 285 -4.68 4.63 -24.75
CA SER A 285 -3.62 5.07 -23.84
C SER A 285 -3.63 4.24 -22.55
N ARG A 286 -4.81 3.89 -22.03
CA ARG A 286 -4.94 2.99 -20.87
C ARG A 286 -4.47 1.57 -21.14
N VAL A 287 -4.67 1.06 -22.36
CA VAL A 287 -4.08 -0.23 -22.79
C VAL A 287 -2.56 -0.13 -22.84
N LEU A 288 -2.02 0.97 -23.37
CA LEU A 288 -0.57 1.18 -23.42
C LEU A 288 0.04 1.33 -22.01
N GLU A 289 -0.67 1.97 -21.07
CA GLU A 289 -0.28 1.96 -19.65
C GLU A 289 -0.23 0.53 -19.09
N ALA A 290 -1.25 -0.30 -19.36
CA ALA A 290 -1.26 -1.70 -18.92
C ALA A 290 -0.13 -2.52 -19.53
N VAL A 291 0.24 -2.28 -20.80
CA VAL A 291 1.42 -2.88 -21.44
C VAL A 291 2.69 -2.49 -20.69
N LEU A 292 2.88 -1.20 -20.39
CA LEU A 292 4.06 -0.73 -19.64
C LEU A 292 4.16 -1.31 -18.24
N GLN A 293 3.02 -1.56 -17.58
CA GLN A 293 2.95 -2.17 -16.25
C GLN A 293 3.27 -3.67 -16.25
N THR A 294 2.92 -4.40 -17.32
CA THR A 294 2.90 -5.86 -17.31
C THR A 294 3.99 -6.51 -18.15
N ALA A 295 4.54 -5.80 -19.14
CA ALA A 295 5.59 -6.29 -20.01
C ALA A 295 6.90 -6.63 -19.25
N SER A 296 7.80 -7.37 -19.90
CA SER A 296 9.15 -7.57 -19.36
C SER A 296 9.97 -6.27 -19.46
N ALA A 297 10.97 -6.10 -18.59
CA ALA A 297 11.87 -4.94 -18.64
C ALA A 297 12.54 -4.78 -20.03
N GLU A 298 12.86 -5.91 -20.68
CA GLU A 298 13.42 -5.93 -22.04
C GLU A 298 12.43 -5.38 -23.09
N ALA A 299 11.16 -5.79 -23.01
CA ALA A 299 10.12 -5.28 -23.91
C ALA A 299 9.83 -3.79 -23.67
N VAL A 300 9.80 -3.36 -22.41
CA VAL A 300 9.69 -1.92 -22.05
C VAL A 300 10.88 -1.14 -22.59
N GLY A 301 12.11 -1.65 -22.45
CA GLY A 301 13.32 -1.02 -23.01
C GLY A 301 13.29 -0.87 -24.53
N ARG A 302 12.79 -1.89 -25.26
CA ARG A 302 12.55 -1.81 -26.71
C ARG A 302 11.51 -0.75 -27.07
N LEU A 303 10.37 -0.75 -26.38
CA LEU A 303 9.29 0.22 -26.61
C LEU A 303 9.74 1.64 -26.28
N PHE A 304 10.53 1.82 -25.22
CA PHE A 304 11.13 3.08 -24.84
C PHE A 304 12.04 3.62 -25.93
N THR A 305 13.01 2.82 -26.36
CA THR A 305 14.01 3.23 -27.37
C THR A 305 13.37 3.46 -28.74
N GLY A 306 12.41 2.61 -29.13
CA GLY A 306 11.78 2.62 -30.45
C GLY A 306 10.68 3.67 -30.63
N TYR A 307 10.03 4.10 -29.55
CA TYR A 307 8.85 4.97 -29.61
C TYR A 307 8.81 6.02 -28.49
N LEU A 308 8.75 5.61 -27.22
CA LEU A 308 8.36 6.53 -26.13
C LEU A 308 9.38 7.64 -25.90
N ARG A 309 10.68 7.35 -26.00
CA ARG A 309 11.73 8.36 -25.82
C ARG A 309 11.53 9.56 -26.74
N GLN A 310 11.27 9.31 -28.03
CA GLN A 310 11.10 10.36 -29.04
C GLN A 310 9.82 11.19 -28.82
N ARG A 311 8.86 10.66 -28.06
CA ARG A 311 7.58 11.31 -27.75
C ARG A 311 7.60 12.04 -26.41
N LEU A 312 8.56 11.78 -25.52
CA LEU A 312 8.65 12.42 -24.19
C LEU A 312 8.63 13.94 -24.26
N LYS A 313 9.30 14.53 -25.26
CA LYS A 313 9.27 15.99 -25.46
C LYS A 313 7.86 16.50 -25.75
N ALA A 314 7.14 15.87 -26.68
CA ALA A 314 5.75 16.22 -26.98
C ALA A 314 4.82 15.98 -25.78
N PHE A 315 5.05 14.89 -25.01
CA PHE A 315 4.32 14.60 -23.78
C PHE A 315 4.53 15.70 -22.73
N SER A 316 5.78 16.13 -22.54
CA SER A 316 6.15 17.18 -21.59
C SER A 316 5.63 18.58 -21.97
N ARG A 317 5.27 18.78 -23.24
CA ARG A 317 4.70 20.03 -23.77
C ARG A 317 3.18 20.03 -23.85
N GLY A 318 2.54 18.87 -23.67
CA GLY A 318 1.10 18.71 -23.90
C GLY A 318 0.71 18.68 -25.38
N GLU A 319 1.67 18.45 -26.27
CA GLU A 319 1.45 18.40 -27.73
C GLU A 319 0.89 17.05 -28.21
N ALA A 320 0.94 16.01 -27.37
CA ALA A 320 0.47 14.66 -27.68
C ALA A 320 -0.92 14.35 -27.10
N GLY A 321 -1.78 15.36 -27.02
CA GLY A 321 -3.13 15.23 -26.45
C GLY A 321 -3.16 15.09 -24.93
N GLU A 322 -4.36 14.83 -24.41
CA GLU A 322 -4.64 14.81 -22.95
C GLU A 322 -4.02 13.60 -22.23
N PHE A 323 -3.67 12.54 -22.97
CA PHE A 323 -3.21 11.27 -22.39
C PHE A 323 -1.68 11.13 -22.31
N GLY A 324 -0.93 11.93 -23.08
CA GLY A 324 0.53 11.84 -23.16
C GLY A 324 1.23 12.01 -21.80
N ALA A 325 0.68 12.83 -20.92
CA ALA A 325 1.22 13.03 -19.57
C ALA A 325 1.16 11.74 -18.72
N TYR A 326 0.05 11.01 -18.75
CA TYR A 326 -0.09 9.75 -18.02
C TYR A 326 0.84 8.66 -18.59
N LEU A 327 1.03 8.63 -19.91
CA LEU A 327 2.04 7.76 -20.53
C LEU A 327 3.46 8.11 -20.08
N ALA A 328 3.79 9.40 -19.96
CA ALA A 328 5.08 9.83 -19.42
C ALA A 328 5.28 9.40 -17.95
N HIS A 329 4.22 9.38 -17.13
CA HIS A 329 4.29 8.83 -15.77
C HIS A 329 4.65 7.35 -15.79
N ARG A 330 3.98 6.55 -16.63
CA ARG A 330 4.29 5.12 -16.78
C ARG A 330 5.67 4.85 -17.37
N VAL A 331 6.16 5.72 -18.24
CA VAL A 331 7.55 5.67 -18.69
C VAL A 331 8.49 5.82 -17.51
N ALA A 332 8.30 6.85 -16.67
CA ALA A 332 9.15 7.08 -15.50
C ALA A 332 9.14 5.89 -14.52
N ASP A 333 7.96 5.29 -14.29
CA ASP A 333 7.81 4.08 -13.46
C ASP A 333 8.61 2.90 -14.05
N GLY A 334 8.60 2.74 -15.38
CA GLY A 334 9.20 1.62 -16.10
C GLY A 334 10.69 1.72 -16.42
N LEU A 335 11.35 2.88 -16.21
CA LEU A 335 12.79 3.04 -16.47
C LEU A 335 13.62 2.07 -15.63
N ALA A 336 14.50 1.29 -16.27
CA ALA A 336 15.22 0.20 -15.60
C ALA A 336 16.66 0.56 -15.21
N ASP A 337 17.30 1.49 -15.92
CA ASP A 337 18.72 1.78 -15.79
C ASP A 337 19.06 3.27 -15.94
N GLU A 338 20.27 3.63 -15.53
CA GLU A 338 20.77 5.01 -15.60
C GLU A 338 20.86 5.56 -17.04
N PRO A 339 21.37 4.83 -18.05
CA PRO A 339 21.37 5.30 -19.44
C PRO A 339 19.97 5.66 -19.98
N GLN A 340 18.97 4.83 -19.71
CA GLN A 340 17.57 5.11 -20.07
C GLN A 340 17.08 6.37 -19.37
N LEU A 341 17.28 6.48 -18.05
CA LEU A 341 16.91 7.68 -17.28
C LEU A 341 17.59 8.95 -17.80
N ALA A 342 18.90 8.89 -18.05
CA ALA A 342 19.67 10.00 -18.60
C ALA A 342 19.12 10.46 -19.95
N SER A 343 18.84 9.50 -20.84
CA SER A 343 18.27 9.80 -22.15
C SER A 343 16.85 10.36 -22.04
N ALA A 344 16.04 9.88 -21.11
CA ALA A 344 14.68 10.36 -20.89
C ALA A 344 14.67 11.80 -20.35
N LEU A 345 15.48 12.09 -19.33
CA LEU A 345 15.63 13.43 -18.76
C LEU A 345 16.09 14.46 -19.80
N ALA A 346 16.93 14.05 -20.77
CA ALA A 346 17.40 14.93 -21.83
C ALA A 346 16.30 15.32 -22.84
N GLU A 347 15.25 14.50 -23.01
CA GLU A 347 14.14 14.79 -23.92
C GLU A 347 13.04 15.64 -23.27
N LEU A 348 12.96 15.67 -21.93
CA LEU A 348 11.91 16.38 -21.20
C LEU A 348 12.06 17.90 -21.26
N ASP A 349 10.94 18.58 -21.50
CA ASP A 349 10.82 20.03 -21.36
C ASP A 349 10.33 20.41 -19.95
N PHE A 350 11.27 20.57 -19.01
CA PHE A 350 10.98 20.94 -17.63
C PHE A 350 10.23 22.28 -17.54
N ALA A 351 10.54 23.24 -18.42
CA ALA A 351 9.90 24.56 -18.40
C ALA A 351 8.43 24.47 -18.80
N ALA A 352 8.12 23.66 -19.83
CA ALA A 352 6.74 23.38 -20.20
C ALA A 352 5.97 22.66 -19.08
N CYS A 353 6.59 21.65 -18.44
CA CYS A 353 5.96 20.92 -17.35
C CYS A 353 5.68 21.79 -16.11
N LEU A 354 6.61 22.67 -15.74
CA LEU A 354 6.54 23.48 -14.52
C LEU A 354 5.81 24.81 -14.72
N SER A 355 5.23 25.04 -15.89
CA SER A 355 4.40 26.22 -16.17
C SER A 355 3.09 26.16 -15.39
N LEU A 356 2.68 27.31 -14.83
CA LEU A 356 1.37 27.43 -14.16
C LEU A 356 0.19 27.18 -15.13
N LYS A 357 0.41 27.37 -16.43
CA LYS A 357 -0.59 27.08 -17.48
C LYS A 357 -0.71 25.58 -17.79
N ALA A 358 0.27 24.78 -17.38
CA ALA A 358 0.25 23.34 -17.64
C ALA A 358 -0.80 22.66 -16.75
N PRO A 359 -1.57 21.70 -17.29
CA PRO A 359 -2.52 20.92 -16.50
C PRO A 359 -1.78 20.03 -15.47
N ALA A 360 -2.45 19.70 -14.37
CA ALA A 360 -1.85 18.96 -13.25
C ALA A 360 -1.13 17.65 -13.65
N PRO A 361 -1.65 16.80 -14.57
CA PRO A 361 -0.93 15.61 -15.02
C PRO A 361 0.41 15.93 -15.70
N GLN A 362 0.48 17.03 -16.47
CA GLN A 362 1.72 17.45 -17.12
C GLN A 362 2.73 17.96 -16.09
N GLN A 363 2.29 18.71 -15.08
CA GLN A 363 3.15 19.15 -13.98
C GLN A 363 3.71 17.96 -13.18
N ALA A 364 2.90 16.92 -12.98
CA ALA A 364 3.31 15.70 -12.26
C ALA A 364 4.38 14.88 -12.98
N ILE A 365 4.64 15.12 -14.29
CA ILE A 365 5.72 14.44 -15.03
C ILE A 365 7.06 14.65 -14.32
N VAL A 366 7.35 15.89 -13.91
CA VAL A 366 8.62 16.19 -13.23
C VAL A 366 8.73 15.45 -11.90
N ALA A 367 7.65 15.40 -11.10
CA ALA A 367 7.64 14.65 -9.85
C ALA A 367 7.95 13.16 -10.09
N LYS A 368 7.32 12.53 -11.08
CA LYS A 368 7.53 11.12 -11.44
C LYS A 368 8.96 10.83 -11.91
N PHE A 369 9.56 11.74 -12.67
CA PHE A 369 10.96 11.58 -13.09
C PHE A 369 11.95 11.80 -11.94
N LEU A 370 11.64 12.68 -10.97
CA LEU A 370 12.45 12.81 -9.75
C LEU A 370 12.33 11.54 -8.87
N GLU A 371 11.15 10.92 -8.79
CA GLU A 371 10.95 9.62 -8.14
C GLU A 371 11.76 8.52 -8.85
N ALA A 372 11.79 8.50 -10.19
CA ALA A 372 12.63 7.59 -10.95
C ALA A 372 14.13 7.80 -10.66
N CYS A 373 14.59 9.06 -10.51
CA CYS A 373 15.95 9.36 -10.09
C CYS A 373 16.28 8.78 -8.70
N LEU A 374 15.35 8.83 -7.75
CA LEU A 374 15.52 8.22 -6.42
C LEU A 374 15.55 6.70 -6.49
N ARG A 375 14.62 6.10 -7.24
CA ARG A 375 14.50 4.65 -7.41
C ARG A 375 15.77 4.06 -8.02
N LEU A 376 16.31 4.71 -9.05
CA LEU A 376 17.54 4.28 -9.74
C LEU A 376 18.83 4.84 -9.12
N ARG A 377 18.71 5.75 -8.13
CA ARG A 377 19.83 6.46 -7.48
C ARG A 377 20.80 7.13 -8.46
N ALA A 378 20.27 7.65 -9.57
CA ALA A 378 21.04 8.22 -10.65
C ALA A 378 20.50 9.60 -11.07
N ARG A 379 21.36 10.43 -11.65
CA ARG A 379 21.01 11.77 -12.20
C ARG A 379 20.34 12.76 -11.24
N LEU A 380 20.41 12.51 -9.92
CA LEU A 380 19.76 13.31 -8.86
C LEU A 380 20.15 14.81 -8.93
N LYS A 381 21.45 15.11 -8.97
CA LYS A 381 21.95 16.49 -9.01
C LYS A 381 21.54 17.22 -10.29
N GLU A 382 21.53 16.52 -11.41
CA GLU A 382 21.14 17.09 -12.70
C GLU A 382 19.65 17.40 -12.75
N ALA A 383 18.80 16.44 -12.36
CA ALA A 383 17.36 16.63 -12.37
C ALA A 383 16.93 17.74 -11.41
N ALA A 384 17.48 17.78 -10.18
CA ALA A 384 17.26 18.87 -9.24
C ALA A 384 17.74 20.21 -9.81
N GLY A 385 18.91 20.23 -10.43
CA GLY A 385 19.47 21.42 -11.09
C GLY A 385 18.57 22.00 -12.18
N GLN A 386 17.90 21.15 -12.98
CA GLN A 386 16.94 21.61 -14.00
C GLN A 386 15.70 22.26 -13.37
N VAL A 387 15.15 21.68 -12.30
CA VAL A 387 14.02 22.26 -11.56
C VAL A 387 14.38 23.65 -11.04
N PHE A 388 15.53 23.81 -10.38
CA PHE A 388 15.96 25.12 -9.90
C PHE A 388 16.25 26.11 -11.04
N ARG A 389 16.82 25.63 -12.16
CA ARG A 389 17.14 26.46 -13.32
C ARG A 389 15.89 27.07 -13.95
N VAL A 390 14.81 26.30 -14.09
CA VAL A 390 13.54 26.77 -14.68
C VAL A 390 13.01 28.00 -13.95
N PHE A 391 13.16 28.04 -12.63
CA PHE A 391 12.70 29.14 -11.79
C PHE A 391 13.79 30.18 -11.45
N GLY A 392 15.00 30.07 -12.03
CA GLY A 392 16.09 30.99 -11.73
C GLY A 392 16.66 30.88 -10.31
N LEU A 393 16.48 29.75 -9.63
CA LEU A 393 16.80 29.54 -8.20
C LEU A 393 18.24 29.06 -7.92
N HIS A 394 19.19 29.42 -8.77
CA HIS A 394 20.57 28.91 -8.72
C HIS A 394 21.52 29.80 -7.90
N GLU A 395 21.15 31.05 -7.64
CA GLU A 395 21.97 31.99 -6.87
C GLU A 395 21.53 32.08 -5.41
N SER A 396 22.50 32.32 -4.51
CA SER A 396 22.21 32.45 -3.08
C SER A 396 21.29 33.62 -2.72
N LYS A 397 21.28 34.69 -3.53
CA LYS A 397 20.36 35.83 -3.35
C LYS A 397 18.90 35.42 -3.55
N GLU A 398 18.65 34.41 -4.39
CA GLU A 398 17.30 33.91 -4.72
C GLU A 398 16.83 32.82 -3.76
N HIS A 399 17.63 32.41 -2.78
CA HIS A 399 17.22 31.35 -1.86
C HIS A 399 15.92 31.69 -1.10
N HIS A 400 15.63 32.97 -0.88
CA HIS A 400 14.43 33.41 -0.17
C HIS A 400 13.09 33.04 -0.82
N ARG A 401 13.10 32.82 -2.14
CA ARG A 401 11.92 32.45 -2.93
C ARG A 401 11.82 30.95 -3.24
N VAL A 402 12.83 30.15 -2.92
CA VAL A 402 12.89 28.72 -3.31
C VAL A 402 11.67 27.92 -2.86
N TRP A 403 11.37 27.93 -1.55
CA TRP A 403 10.22 27.22 -0.99
C TRP A 403 8.88 27.73 -1.54
N PRO A 404 8.58 29.03 -1.49
CA PRO A 404 7.30 29.53 -1.99
C PRO A 404 7.14 29.36 -3.50
N THR A 405 8.20 29.50 -4.29
CA THR A 405 8.15 29.26 -5.74
C THR A 405 7.91 27.79 -6.07
N LEU A 406 8.56 26.84 -5.39
CA LEU A 406 8.33 25.41 -5.66
C LEU A 406 6.93 24.97 -5.21
N LEU A 407 6.42 25.51 -4.11
CA LEU A 407 5.06 25.21 -3.65
C LEU A 407 3.98 25.77 -4.59
N ALA A 408 4.19 26.96 -5.15
CA ALA A 408 3.24 27.62 -6.04
C ALA A 408 3.46 27.30 -7.54
N LEU A 409 4.62 26.74 -7.90
CA LEU A 409 5.12 26.61 -9.28
C LEU A 409 5.13 27.93 -10.07
N GLU A 410 5.32 29.04 -9.37
CA GLU A 410 5.43 30.39 -9.95
C GLU A 410 6.24 31.32 -9.02
N ASP A 411 6.73 32.44 -9.54
CA ASP A 411 7.38 33.44 -8.69
C ASP A 411 6.34 34.24 -7.91
N VAL A 412 6.19 33.93 -6.61
CA VAL A 412 5.35 34.68 -5.67
C VAL A 412 6.16 35.68 -4.82
N GLY A 413 7.42 35.93 -5.18
CA GLY A 413 8.35 36.84 -4.52
C GLY A 413 8.91 36.34 -3.19
N GLY A 414 8.07 35.78 -2.31
CA GLY A 414 8.50 35.29 -1.00
C GLY A 414 7.40 34.57 -0.21
N PRO A 415 7.68 34.17 1.05
CA PRO A 415 6.78 33.36 1.86
C PRO A 415 5.37 33.93 2.00
N ALA A 416 5.24 35.25 2.18
CA ALA A 416 3.96 35.92 2.32
C ALA A 416 3.05 35.76 1.08
N GLY A 417 3.63 35.55 -0.11
CA GLY A 417 2.88 35.34 -1.36
C GLY A 417 2.14 34.00 -1.45
N LEU A 418 2.32 33.10 -0.48
CA LEU A 418 1.55 31.85 -0.36
C LEU A 418 0.22 32.04 0.39
N LEU A 419 0.05 33.15 1.11
CA LEU A 419 -1.19 33.47 1.80
C LEU A 419 -2.13 34.21 0.84
N ARG A 420 -3.44 34.02 1.01
CA ARG A 420 -4.45 34.81 0.28
C ARG A 420 -4.40 36.26 0.72
N GLN A 421 -4.62 37.19 -0.22
CA GLN A 421 -4.78 38.59 0.12
C GLN A 421 -6.19 38.84 0.70
N PRO A 422 -6.33 39.74 1.70
CA PRO A 422 -7.63 40.14 2.21
C PRO A 422 -8.47 40.78 1.10
N GLY A 423 -9.56 40.12 0.67
CA GLY A 423 -10.51 40.66 -0.32
C GLY A 423 -10.66 39.86 -1.63
N GLU A 424 -9.84 38.83 -1.88
CA GLU A 424 -10.01 37.97 -3.06
C GLU A 424 -11.23 37.05 -2.91
N ARG A 425 -12.34 37.40 -3.59
CA ARG A 425 -13.54 36.55 -3.66
C ARG A 425 -13.30 35.36 -4.59
N HIS A 426 -13.87 34.22 -4.20
CA HIS A 426 -13.78 32.94 -4.88
C HIS A 426 -14.36 33.00 -6.31
N GLY A 427 -13.51 32.77 -7.31
CA GLY A 427 -13.94 32.49 -8.68
C GLY A 427 -14.03 31.00 -8.95
N GLY A 428 -15.21 30.39 -8.77
CA GLY A 428 -15.60 29.16 -9.47
C GLY A 428 -15.96 27.93 -8.63
N ARG A 429 -17.24 27.82 -8.23
CA ARG A 429 -18.26 26.90 -8.81
C ARG A 429 -19.54 26.88 -7.95
N GLN A 430 -20.63 27.29 -8.60
CA GLN A 430 -22.06 27.06 -8.34
C GLN A 430 -22.60 27.35 -6.94
N ALA A 431 -23.48 28.35 -6.91
CA ALA A 431 -24.38 28.67 -5.79
C ALA A 431 -25.37 27.53 -5.56
N GLU A 432 -25.32 26.92 -4.38
CA GLU A 432 -26.53 26.47 -3.71
C GLU A 432 -27.04 27.65 -2.86
N GLU A 433 -28.25 28.09 -3.15
CA GLU A 433 -28.98 29.06 -2.33
C GLU A 433 -29.20 28.49 -0.92
N PRO A 434 -28.89 29.21 0.17
CA PRO A 434 -29.43 28.86 1.46
C PRO A 434 -30.88 29.34 1.54
N ALA A 435 -31.78 28.41 1.83
CA ALA A 435 -33.18 28.67 2.10
C ALA A 435 -33.35 29.70 3.23
N LYS A 436 -34.24 30.66 3.00
CA LYS A 436 -34.70 31.67 3.96
C LYS A 436 -35.28 30.99 5.20
N GLY A 437 -34.82 31.39 6.39
CA GLY A 437 -35.42 31.01 7.65
C GLY A 437 -34.75 31.67 8.85
N GLU A 438 -35.45 32.66 9.39
CA GLU A 438 -35.38 33.16 10.77
C GLU A 438 -34.43 34.30 11.14
N VAL A 439 -35.03 35.16 11.96
CA VAL A 439 -34.71 36.55 12.27
C VAL A 439 -34.18 36.62 13.69
N GLY A 440 -33.17 37.46 13.91
CA GLY A 440 -33.00 38.17 15.17
C GLY A 440 -31.93 37.60 16.11
N GLY A 441 -30.76 38.22 16.10
CA GLY A 441 -29.74 38.05 17.14
C GLY A 441 -28.71 39.16 17.03
N ARG A 442 -28.83 40.18 17.90
CA ARG A 442 -27.92 41.33 18.00
C ARG A 442 -26.50 40.87 18.32
N GLY A 443 -25.56 41.62 17.75
CA GLY A 443 -24.11 41.55 17.89
C GLY A 443 -23.54 40.96 19.17
N GLU A 444 -22.66 39.98 18.98
CA GLU A 444 -21.40 39.87 19.72
C GLU A 444 -20.27 39.84 18.69
N ALA A 445 -19.45 40.88 18.70
CA ALA A 445 -18.17 40.89 18.00
C ALA A 445 -17.25 39.89 18.72
N ALA A 446 -17.36 38.61 18.34
CA ALA A 446 -16.38 37.60 18.70
C ALA A 446 -15.10 37.91 17.92
N ASN A 447 -14.07 38.31 18.67
CA ASN A 447 -12.72 38.57 18.19
C ASN A 447 -12.06 37.24 17.76
N GLY A 448 -12.51 36.68 16.64
CA GLY A 448 -11.95 35.48 16.03
C GLY A 448 -10.76 35.87 15.17
N THR A 449 -9.55 35.47 15.56
CA THR A 449 -8.35 35.59 14.73
C THR A 449 -8.60 34.86 13.42
N GLU A 450 -8.80 35.57 12.31
CA GLU A 450 -8.95 34.93 11.00
C GLU A 450 -7.71 34.08 10.72
N VAL A 451 -7.86 32.76 10.75
CA VAL A 451 -6.76 31.83 10.46
C VAL A 451 -6.31 32.08 9.03
N ALA A 452 -5.04 32.44 8.85
CA ALA A 452 -4.46 32.71 7.54
C ALA A 452 -4.70 31.52 6.60
N LYS A 453 -5.28 31.78 5.43
CA LYS A 453 -5.61 30.75 4.44
C LYS A 453 -4.57 30.75 3.34
N LEU A 454 -4.09 29.55 2.98
CA LEU A 454 -3.25 29.37 1.79
C LEU A 454 -4.04 29.71 0.53
N ARG A 455 -3.35 30.30 -0.45
CA ARG A 455 -3.85 30.33 -1.82
C ARG A 455 -4.00 28.89 -2.36
N PRO A 456 -4.78 28.67 -3.43
CA PRO A 456 -4.74 27.38 -4.13
C PRO A 456 -3.32 27.09 -4.62
N LEU A 457 -2.74 25.96 -4.21
CA LEU A 457 -1.40 25.53 -4.60
C LEU A 457 -1.50 24.29 -5.50
N PRO A 458 -0.68 24.17 -6.55
CA PRO A 458 -0.63 22.97 -7.39
C PRO A 458 -0.10 21.77 -6.59
N SER A 459 -0.73 20.60 -6.78
CA SER A 459 -0.31 19.36 -6.11
C SER A 459 1.12 18.95 -6.46
N ALA A 460 1.51 19.12 -7.73
CA ALA A 460 2.85 18.83 -8.23
C ALA A 460 3.94 19.61 -7.50
N GLY A 461 3.69 20.85 -7.07
CA GLY A 461 4.66 21.66 -6.34
C GLY A 461 5.05 21.04 -5.00
N SER A 462 4.06 20.56 -4.24
CA SER A 462 4.29 19.84 -2.98
C SER A 462 5.00 18.50 -3.20
N GLN A 463 4.59 17.74 -4.22
CA GLN A 463 5.23 16.46 -4.57
C GLN A 463 6.70 16.63 -4.96
N ILE A 464 7.00 17.60 -5.84
CA ILE A 464 8.38 17.91 -6.27
C ILE A 464 9.23 18.29 -5.06
N LEU A 465 8.74 19.19 -4.20
CA LEU A 465 9.50 19.64 -3.04
C LEU A 465 9.75 18.51 -2.04
N ALA A 466 8.73 17.67 -1.75
CA ALA A 466 8.86 16.50 -0.89
C ALA A 466 9.89 15.49 -1.44
N THR A 467 9.85 15.23 -2.75
CA THR A 467 10.77 14.33 -3.43
C THR A 467 12.20 14.87 -3.45
N LEU A 468 12.39 16.16 -3.71
CA LEU A 468 13.72 16.80 -3.65
C LEU A 468 14.34 16.73 -2.25
N MET A 469 13.55 16.79 -1.18
CA MET A 469 14.06 16.62 0.19
C MET A 469 14.59 15.21 0.49
N ARG A 470 14.35 14.23 -0.38
CA ARG A 470 14.93 12.88 -0.28
C ARG A 470 16.25 12.75 -1.05
N PHE A 471 16.68 13.78 -1.78
CA PHE A 471 17.94 13.79 -2.53
C PHE A 471 19.12 14.04 -1.59
N PRO A 472 20.36 13.73 -2.00
CA PRO A 472 21.57 14.12 -1.27
C PRO A 472 21.64 15.65 -1.08
N ALA A 473 22.14 16.09 0.07
CA ALA A 473 22.16 17.51 0.43
C ALA A 473 22.93 18.36 -0.60
N GLU A 474 23.94 17.81 -1.25
CA GLU A 474 24.75 18.48 -2.28
C GLU A 474 23.93 18.80 -3.55
N ALA A 475 22.87 18.05 -3.83
CA ALA A 475 22.00 18.25 -4.98
C ALA A 475 20.94 19.35 -4.75
N VAL A 476 20.61 19.65 -3.48
CA VAL A 476 19.47 20.50 -3.12
C VAL A 476 19.82 21.62 -2.13
N GLN A 477 21.05 22.13 -2.21
CA GLN A 477 21.53 23.25 -1.40
C GLN A 477 20.59 24.47 -1.37
N PRO A 478 19.91 24.88 -2.48
CA PRO A 478 18.95 25.99 -2.44
C PRO A 478 17.81 25.80 -1.42
N LEU A 479 17.38 24.56 -1.15
CA LEU A 479 16.33 24.28 -0.16
C LEU A 479 16.78 24.65 1.26
N ASN A 480 18.04 24.36 1.61
CA ASN A 480 18.63 24.71 2.91
C ASN A 480 18.75 26.22 3.07
N GLY A 481 19.09 26.95 2.01
CA GLY A 481 19.17 28.41 2.04
C GLY A 481 17.82 29.11 2.19
N GLY A 482 16.76 28.53 1.59
CA GLY A 482 15.42 29.12 1.60
C GLY A 482 14.59 28.84 2.85
N LEU A 483 14.72 27.66 3.44
CA LEU A 483 13.92 27.24 4.60
C LEU A 483 13.93 28.25 5.77
N PRO A 484 15.08 28.87 6.17
CA PRO A 484 15.10 29.86 7.24
C PRO A 484 14.18 31.06 7.04
N LYS A 485 13.82 31.37 5.79
CA LYS A 485 12.93 32.50 5.49
C LYS A 485 11.48 32.21 5.84
N LEU A 486 11.08 30.95 6.00
CA LEU A 486 9.75 30.58 6.47
C LEU A 486 9.57 30.79 7.98
N PHE A 487 10.66 30.76 8.77
CA PHE A 487 10.58 30.77 10.24
C PHE A 487 10.00 32.07 10.81
N GLY A 488 10.07 33.18 10.06
CA GLY A 488 9.50 34.47 10.46
C GLY A 488 7.99 34.60 10.23
N HIS A 489 7.33 33.57 9.69
CA HIS A 489 5.91 33.61 9.31
C HIS A 489 5.13 32.50 10.02
N PRO A 490 4.80 32.65 11.31
CA PRO A 490 4.10 31.62 12.08
C PRO A 490 2.71 31.30 11.49
N ASP A 491 1.98 32.32 11.02
CA ASP A 491 0.66 32.13 10.39
C ASP A 491 0.75 31.28 9.13
N LEU A 492 1.79 31.48 8.31
CA LEU A 492 2.06 30.67 7.13
C LEU A 492 2.41 29.23 7.52
N LEU A 493 3.30 29.03 8.49
CA LEU A 493 3.65 27.68 8.96
C LEU A 493 2.44 26.93 9.51
N GLY A 494 1.57 27.64 10.25
CA GLY A 494 0.31 27.10 10.73
C GLY A 494 -0.68 26.75 9.61
N ALA A 495 -0.68 27.50 8.51
CA ALA A 495 -1.50 27.23 7.34
C ALA A 495 -0.97 26.04 6.53
N LEU A 496 0.35 25.97 6.29
CA LEU A 496 1.03 24.84 5.65
C LEU A 496 0.86 23.54 6.45
N ALA A 497 0.91 23.61 7.78
CA ALA A 497 0.74 22.42 8.61
C ALA A 497 -0.69 21.87 8.61
N ARG A 498 -1.70 22.65 8.19
CA ARG A 498 -3.11 22.24 8.19
C ARG A 498 -3.62 21.81 6.81
N GLU A 499 -2.86 22.04 5.74
CA GLU A 499 -3.21 21.60 4.39
C GLU A 499 -2.51 20.27 4.07
N ALA A 500 -3.29 19.28 3.61
CA ALA A 500 -2.84 17.88 3.51
C ALA A 500 -1.53 17.70 2.74
N ARG A 501 -1.35 18.41 1.62
CA ARG A 501 -0.17 18.26 0.76
C ARG A 501 1.06 18.95 1.34
N THR A 502 0.94 20.18 1.82
CA THR A 502 2.08 20.90 2.42
C THR A 502 2.44 20.39 3.82
N ALA A 503 1.50 19.78 4.55
CA ALA A 503 1.79 19.03 5.78
C ALA A 503 2.79 17.90 5.50
N ARG A 504 2.58 17.11 4.43
CA ARG A 504 3.52 16.05 4.01
C ARG A 504 4.90 16.60 3.65
N VAL A 505 4.97 17.79 3.05
CA VAL A 505 6.23 18.49 2.79
C VAL A 505 6.94 18.82 4.10
N LEU A 506 6.23 19.38 5.09
CA LEU A 506 6.82 19.68 6.40
C LEU A 506 7.30 18.42 7.13
N GLU A 507 6.55 17.33 7.07
CA GLU A 507 6.97 16.03 7.60
C GLU A 507 8.26 15.51 6.93
N ALA A 508 8.31 15.57 5.59
CA ALA A 508 9.50 15.20 4.82
C ALA A 508 10.71 16.10 5.16
N ALA A 509 10.49 17.37 5.48
CA ALA A 509 11.54 18.28 5.94
C ALA A 509 12.06 17.94 7.34
N LEU A 510 11.20 17.47 8.24
CA LEU A 510 11.52 17.19 9.64
C LEU A 510 12.17 15.81 9.83
N THR A 511 11.98 14.90 8.88
CA THR A 511 12.48 13.52 8.92
C THR A 511 14.03 13.46 9.00
N PRO A 512 14.63 12.52 9.76
CA PRO A 512 16.09 12.38 9.87
C PRO A 512 16.86 12.12 8.57
N THR A 513 16.20 11.52 7.59
CA THR A 513 16.73 11.19 6.26
C THR A 513 16.57 12.33 5.26
N SER A 514 16.00 13.46 5.67
CA SER A 514 15.83 14.64 4.84
C SER A 514 17.19 15.26 4.45
N ALA A 515 17.24 15.84 3.26
CA ALA A 515 18.33 16.68 2.77
C ALA A 515 18.52 17.96 3.58
N ILE A 516 17.53 18.32 4.41
CA ILE A 516 17.57 19.50 5.26
C ILE A 516 18.56 19.30 6.41
N ALA A 517 19.48 20.25 6.54
CA ALA A 517 20.54 20.20 7.54
C ALA A 517 19.96 20.05 8.97
N PRO A 518 20.53 19.20 9.85
CA PRO A 518 20.00 18.96 11.20
C PRO A 518 19.77 20.24 12.02
N LYS A 519 20.68 21.22 11.92
CA LYS A 519 20.56 22.53 12.57
C LYS A 519 19.32 23.30 12.07
N LEU A 520 18.99 23.19 10.79
CA LEU A 520 17.81 23.83 10.21
C LEU A 520 16.53 23.11 10.59
N ARG A 521 16.52 21.77 10.66
CA ARG A 521 15.36 21.01 11.14
C ARG A 521 15.00 21.36 12.59
N LEU A 522 16.01 21.51 13.45
CA LEU A 522 15.78 21.95 14.83
C LEU A 522 15.29 23.42 14.91
N ARG A 523 15.77 24.31 14.02
CA ARG A 523 15.24 25.68 13.93
C ARG A 523 13.79 25.70 13.44
N LEU A 524 13.44 24.89 12.43
CA LEU A 524 12.06 24.70 11.98
C LEU A 524 11.19 24.18 13.12
N THR A 525 11.67 23.18 13.87
CA THR A 525 11.00 22.65 15.06
C THR A 525 10.72 23.76 16.07
N ARG A 526 11.70 24.63 16.38
CA ARG A 526 11.49 25.77 17.29
C ARG A 526 10.48 26.79 16.77
N ALA A 527 10.36 26.97 15.45
CA ALA A 527 9.37 27.85 14.85
C ALA A 527 7.93 27.40 15.12
N PHE A 528 7.70 26.12 15.48
CA PHE A 528 6.39 25.58 15.87
C PHE A 528 6.02 25.80 17.36
N LYS A 529 6.89 26.42 18.16
CA LYS A 529 6.58 26.75 19.55
C LYS A 529 5.39 27.72 19.62
N GLY A 530 4.42 27.38 20.46
CA GLY A 530 3.15 28.11 20.61
C GLY A 530 2.06 27.66 19.65
N MET A 531 2.32 26.73 18.72
CA MET A 531 1.34 26.27 17.73
C MET A 531 0.85 24.84 17.94
N LEU A 532 1.49 24.05 18.81
CA LEU A 532 1.17 22.62 18.92
C LEU A 532 -0.19 22.37 19.56
N GLY A 533 -0.63 23.24 20.47
CA GLY A 533 -1.97 23.15 21.06
C GLY A 533 -3.10 23.22 20.01
N GLY A 534 -2.92 24.03 18.96
CA GLY A 534 -3.89 24.16 17.87
C GLY A 534 -3.65 23.23 16.67
N LEU A 535 -2.47 22.58 16.59
CA LEU A 535 -2.15 21.62 15.53
C LEU A 535 -2.42 20.18 15.96
N GLY A 536 -2.15 19.84 17.22
CA GLY A 536 -2.26 18.47 17.73
C GLY A 536 -3.65 17.85 17.52
N PRO A 537 -4.74 18.49 17.95
CA PRO A 537 -6.10 17.97 17.74
C PRO A 537 -6.56 17.96 16.27
N HIS A 538 -5.89 18.70 15.38
CA HIS A 538 -6.30 18.79 13.97
C HIS A 538 -5.98 17.47 13.24
N HIS A 539 -6.93 16.96 12.45
CA HIS A 539 -6.79 15.69 11.71
C HIS A 539 -5.55 15.64 10.79
N ILE A 540 -5.24 16.71 10.06
CA ILE A 540 -3.99 16.85 9.27
C ILE A 540 -2.80 17.34 10.14
N GLY A 541 -2.94 18.49 10.80
CA GLY A 541 -1.86 19.12 11.57
C GLY A 541 -1.28 18.28 12.70
N GLY A 542 -2.03 17.29 13.20
CA GLY A 542 -1.55 16.33 14.19
C GLY A 542 -0.33 15.53 13.71
N TRP A 543 -0.26 15.18 12.43
CA TRP A 543 0.90 14.48 11.86
C TRP A 543 2.15 15.35 11.84
N VAL A 544 2.01 16.63 11.50
CA VAL A 544 3.10 17.61 11.60
C VAL A 544 3.51 17.81 13.06
N CYS A 545 2.55 17.88 13.98
CA CYS A 545 2.81 17.93 15.43
C CYS A 545 3.65 16.72 15.89
N ALA A 546 3.30 15.51 15.47
CA ALA A 546 4.06 14.30 15.75
C ALA A 546 5.48 14.34 15.15
N ALA A 547 5.64 14.85 13.93
CA ALA A 547 6.95 15.03 13.29
C ALA A 547 7.83 16.06 14.03
N VAL A 548 7.26 17.20 14.41
CA VAL A 548 7.93 18.25 15.21
C VAL A 548 8.34 17.69 16.57
N TRP A 549 7.45 16.93 17.22
CA TRP A 549 7.75 16.26 18.48
C TRP A 549 8.94 15.30 18.34
N ARG A 550 8.99 14.48 17.28
CA ARG A 550 10.14 13.59 17.01
C ARG A 550 11.42 14.37 16.70
N CYS A 551 11.34 15.51 16.02
CA CYS A 551 12.51 16.32 15.70
C CYS A 551 13.09 17.05 16.93
N SER A 552 12.27 17.30 17.95
CA SER A 552 12.69 17.94 19.21
C SER A 552 13.50 17.06 20.16
N ILE A 553 13.75 15.78 19.83
CA ILE A 553 14.70 14.97 20.60
C ILE A 553 16.04 15.73 20.61
N GLY A 554 16.69 15.84 21.77
CA GLY A 554 17.92 16.61 21.93
C GLY A 554 17.73 17.94 22.66
N ASP A 555 16.58 18.60 22.52
CA ASP A 555 16.28 19.89 23.14
C ASP A 555 15.22 19.73 24.25
N THR A 556 15.70 19.49 25.47
CA THR A 556 14.83 19.22 26.63
C THR A 556 13.93 20.40 27.00
N ALA A 557 14.42 21.63 26.80
CA ALA A 557 13.65 22.85 27.08
C ALA A 557 12.51 23.02 26.06
N LEU A 558 12.78 22.79 24.78
CA LEU A 558 11.76 22.83 23.74
C LEU A 558 10.70 21.75 23.95
N ARG A 559 11.11 20.53 24.30
CA ARG A 559 10.18 19.44 24.61
C ARG A 559 9.30 19.72 25.81
N ALA A 560 9.84 20.34 26.86
CA ALA A 560 9.04 20.73 28.01
C ALA A 560 7.96 21.75 27.63
N ALA A 561 8.30 22.76 26.81
CA ALA A 561 7.32 23.73 26.31
C ALA A 561 6.24 23.08 25.44
N PHE A 562 6.62 22.19 24.52
CA PHE A 562 5.66 21.44 23.70
C PHE A 562 4.74 20.54 24.53
N LEU A 563 5.28 19.91 25.57
CA LEU A 563 4.51 19.09 26.49
C LEU A 563 3.46 19.95 27.22
N GLU A 564 3.83 21.14 27.69
CA GLU A 564 2.91 22.07 28.34
C GLU A 564 1.76 22.49 27.40
N GLU A 565 2.09 22.86 26.14
CA GLU A 565 1.09 23.21 25.13
C GLU A 565 0.10 22.07 24.84
N LEU A 566 0.59 20.83 24.71
CA LEU A 566 -0.24 19.67 24.40
C LEU A 566 -1.07 19.20 25.60
N LEU A 567 -0.54 19.33 26.83
CA LEU A 567 -1.29 19.01 28.04
C LEU A 567 -2.42 20.01 28.31
N ALA A 568 -2.28 21.26 27.87
CA ALA A 568 -3.34 22.26 27.95
C ALA A 568 -4.58 21.90 27.10
N VAL A 569 -4.42 21.08 26.06
CA VAL A 569 -5.48 20.63 25.13
C VAL A 569 -5.70 19.11 25.17
N GLU A 570 -5.39 18.48 26.30
CA GLU A 570 -5.34 17.01 26.41
C GLU A 570 -6.68 16.33 26.07
N ASP A 571 -7.81 16.93 26.48
CA ASP A 571 -9.13 16.37 26.25
C ASP A 571 -9.52 16.38 24.76
N ALA A 572 -9.20 17.48 24.05
CA ALA A 572 -9.38 17.57 22.61
C ALA A 572 -8.47 16.57 21.86
N LEU A 573 -7.22 16.39 22.30
CA LEU A 573 -6.33 15.37 21.72
C LEU A 573 -6.88 13.96 21.89
N ARG A 574 -7.46 13.62 23.05
CA ARG A 574 -8.05 12.29 23.26
C ARG A 574 -9.30 12.06 22.42
N ALA A 575 -10.11 13.09 22.23
CA ALA A 575 -11.34 13.02 21.45
C ALA A 575 -11.05 12.96 19.94
N ASP A 576 -10.20 13.87 19.45
CA ASP A 576 -10.07 14.14 18.01
C ASP A 576 -8.83 13.51 17.38
N ASN A 577 -7.73 13.31 18.13
CA ASN A 577 -6.49 12.75 17.58
C ASN A 577 -5.65 11.96 18.61
N PHE A 578 -6.18 10.81 19.04
CA PHE A 578 -5.57 9.98 20.07
C PHE A 578 -4.18 9.43 19.68
N ALA A 579 -3.90 9.31 18.39
CA ALA A 579 -2.59 8.87 17.89
C ALA A 579 -1.47 9.84 18.32
N VAL A 580 -1.69 11.15 18.17
CA VAL A 580 -0.72 12.17 18.60
C VAL A 580 -0.49 12.12 20.12
N TRP A 581 -1.55 11.93 20.90
CA TRP A 581 -1.44 11.79 22.36
C TRP A 581 -0.54 10.60 22.76
N LYS A 582 -0.67 9.47 22.06
CA LYS A 582 0.19 8.29 22.22
C LYS A 582 1.63 8.55 21.79
N VAL A 583 1.85 9.10 20.59
CA VAL A 583 3.18 9.37 20.03
C VAL A 583 3.98 10.35 20.90
N CYS A 584 3.31 11.37 21.44
CA CYS A 584 3.95 12.33 22.34
C CYS A 584 4.19 11.75 23.75
N GLY A 585 3.65 10.58 24.08
CA GLY A 585 3.85 9.93 25.37
C GLY A 585 3.31 10.72 26.55
N LEU A 586 2.23 11.49 26.34
CA LEU A 586 1.68 12.44 27.33
C LEU A 586 1.27 11.75 28.64
N ASN A 587 0.81 10.49 28.56
CA ASN A 587 0.51 9.68 29.75
C ASN A 587 1.73 9.46 30.66
N GLN A 588 2.87 9.13 30.06
CA GLN A 588 4.11 8.86 30.80
C GLN A 588 4.66 10.14 31.43
N ALA A 589 4.55 11.25 30.71
CA ALA A 589 4.92 12.57 31.24
C ALA A 589 4.05 12.96 32.45
N LYS A 590 2.73 12.73 32.40
CA LYS A 590 1.79 13.05 33.49
C LYS A 590 1.94 12.15 34.71
N THR A 591 2.05 10.84 34.50
CA THR A 591 2.06 9.84 35.58
C THR A 591 3.46 9.57 36.15
N ARG A 592 4.51 9.77 35.34
CA ARG A 592 5.90 9.43 35.68
C ARG A 592 6.88 10.52 35.24
N GLY A 593 6.54 11.79 35.47
CA GLY A 593 7.32 12.96 35.03
C GLY A 593 8.84 12.87 35.31
N LYS A 594 9.24 12.45 36.52
CA LYS A 594 10.66 12.28 36.88
C LYS A 594 11.38 11.17 36.11
N GLU A 595 10.66 10.11 35.72
CA GLU A 595 11.21 9.03 34.89
C GLU A 595 11.28 9.45 33.43
N TRP A 596 10.24 10.14 32.96
CA TRP A 596 10.17 10.72 31.61
C TRP A 596 11.29 11.75 31.39
N GLU A 597 11.51 12.70 32.29
CA GLU A 597 12.61 13.68 32.22
C GLU A 597 13.98 13.00 32.15
N LYS A 598 14.19 11.92 32.91
CA LYS A 598 15.43 11.13 32.85
C LYS A 598 15.61 10.44 31.51
N GLN A 599 14.54 9.91 30.92
CA GLN A 599 14.56 9.31 29.59
C GLN A 599 14.83 10.36 28.50
N GLN A 600 14.21 11.52 28.57
CA GLN A 600 14.45 12.64 27.67
C GLN A 600 15.90 13.14 27.75
N THR A 601 16.44 13.26 28.96
CA THR A 601 17.83 13.68 29.19
C THR A 601 18.83 12.65 28.63
N LYS A 602 18.55 11.35 28.78
CA LYS A 602 19.37 10.28 28.19
C LYS A 602 19.34 10.34 26.67
N ALA A 603 18.14 10.44 26.07
CA ALA A 603 17.99 10.58 24.63
C ALA A 603 18.72 11.82 24.08
N SER A 604 18.66 12.95 24.80
CA SER A 604 19.37 14.17 24.45
C SER A 604 20.90 14.00 24.49
N LYS A 605 21.44 13.38 25.55
CA LYS A 605 22.87 13.07 25.65
C LYS A 605 23.33 12.18 24.50
N THR A 606 22.59 11.12 24.23
CA THR A 606 22.90 10.20 23.15
C THR A 606 22.91 10.91 21.79
N GLN A 607 21.88 11.70 21.48
CA GLN A 607 21.80 12.43 20.22
C GLN A 607 22.90 13.49 20.07
N ARG A 608 23.30 14.14 21.17
CA ARG A 608 24.42 15.08 21.18
C ARG A 608 25.75 14.38 20.87
N LEU A 609 26.01 13.24 21.49
CA LEU A 609 27.21 12.44 21.23
C LEU A 609 27.29 11.98 19.76
N PHE A 610 26.16 11.55 19.19
CA PHE A 610 26.09 11.23 17.76
C PHE A 610 26.24 12.47 16.86
N GLY A 611 25.75 13.64 17.30
CA GLY A 611 25.93 14.90 16.58
C GLY A 611 27.40 15.33 16.50
N GLU A 612 28.11 15.25 17.63
CA GLU A 612 29.54 15.59 17.73
C GLU A 612 30.42 14.65 16.89
N LEU A 613 30.08 13.35 16.84
CA LEU A 613 30.77 12.37 15.99
C LEU A 613 30.63 12.68 14.49
N ILE A 614 29.51 13.26 14.08
CA ILE A 614 29.23 13.61 12.68
C ILE A 614 29.87 14.94 12.28
N GLU A 615 29.98 15.90 13.20
CA GLU A 615 30.69 17.16 12.96
C GLU A 615 32.22 16.99 12.88
N GLY A 616 32.75 15.86 13.35
CA GLY A 616 34.19 15.50 13.32
C GLY A 616 34.78 15.19 11.94
N GLY A 617 33.98 15.19 10.85
CA GLY A 617 34.48 15.24 9.48
C GLY A 617 34.95 13.92 8.85
N ASP A 618 34.74 12.77 9.46
CA ASP A 618 35.05 11.48 8.85
C ASP A 618 33.93 11.04 7.86
N PRO A 619 34.22 10.92 6.55
CA PRO A 619 33.24 10.51 5.54
C PRO A 619 32.71 9.09 5.73
N GLU A 620 33.45 8.20 6.39
CA GLU A 620 32.99 6.84 6.72
C GLU A 620 32.00 6.86 7.89
N ALA A 621 32.29 7.67 8.92
CA ALA A 621 31.37 7.92 10.04
C ALA A 621 30.08 8.63 9.58
N ALA A 622 30.16 9.54 8.61
CA ALA A 622 28.99 10.20 8.02
C ALA A 622 28.09 9.22 7.25
N ARG A 623 28.67 8.28 6.50
CA ARG A 623 27.94 7.19 5.81
C ARG A 623 27.32 6.22 6.80
N ALA A 624 28.07 5.78 7.80
CA ALA A 624 27.57 4.91 8.88
C ALA A 624 26.44 5.59 9.68
N ALA A 625 26.54 6.89 9.93
CA ALA A 625 25.49 7.67 10.58
C ALA A 625 24.25 7.85 9.69
N ALA A 626 24.41 8.00 8.37
CA ALA A 626 23.29 8.04 7.43
C ALA A 626 22.55 6.69 7.38
N GLU A 627 23.28 5.57 7.37
CA GLU A 627 22.70 4.22 7.44
C GLU A 627 22.03 3.95 8.79
N ALA A 628 22.63 4.38 9.90
CA ALA A 628 22.04 4.27 11.22
C ALA A 628 20.76 5.10 11.35
N ARG A 629 20.72 6.31 10.76
CA ARG A 629 19.51 7.14 10.68
C ARG A 629 18.43 6.48 9.84
N LYS A 630 18.80 5.83 8.74
CA LYS A 630 17.86 5.08 7.89
C LYS A 630 17.21 3.95 8.68
N ARG A 631 18.01 3.11 9.37
CA ARG A 631 17.51 2.02 10.22
C ARG A 631 16.65 2.53 11.38
N ALA A 632 17.06 3.61 12.05
CA ALA A 632 16.27 4.21 13.13
C ALA A 632 14.94 4.80 12.64
N ALA A 633 14.91 5.34 11.42
CA ALA A 633 13.67 5.82 10.80
C ALA A 633 12.76 4.65 10.39
N GLU A 634 13.30 3.57 9.82
CA GLU A 634 12.57 2.34 9.49
C GLU A 634 11.97 1.68 10.75
N GLU A 635 12.74 1.59 11.85
CA GLU A 635 12.24 1.06 13.13
C GLU A 635 11.18 1.97 13.77
N ALA A 636 11.33 3.29 13.64
CA ALA A 636 10.33 4.24 14.13
C ALA A 636 9.02 4.15 13.32
N ALA A 637 9.13 4.03 11.99
CA ALA A 637 7.99 3.84 11.09
C ALA A 637 7.29 2.49 11.35
N ASN A 638 8.04 1.40 11.56
CA ASN A 638 7.46 0.11 11.90
C ASN A 638 6.69 0.14 13.23
N ARG A 639 7.20 0.85 14.25
CA ARG A 639 6.44 1.04 15.50
C ARG A 639 5.22 1.89 15.34
N GLU A 640 5.28 2.90 14.48
CA GLU A 640 4.12 3.72 14.13
C GLU A 640 3.06 2.87 13.43
N ALA A 641 3.44 2.03 12.47
CA ALA A 641 2.57 1.05 11.84
C ALA A 641 1.96 0.06 12.85
N GLU A 642 2.76 -0.46 13.79
CA GLU A 642 2.27 -1.31 14.89
C GLU A 642 1.29 -0.57 15.83
N LEU A 643 1.52 0.72 16.10
CA LEU A 643 0.66 1.56 16.94
C LEU A 643 -0.64 1.97 16.23
N LEU A 644 -0.61 2.17 14.92
CA LEU A 644 -1.76 2.46 14.07
C LEU A 644 -2.60 1.21 13.79
N ALA A 645 -1.98 0.02 13.79
CA ALA A 645 -2.65 -1.27 13.71
C ALA A 645 -3.35 -1.70 15.02
N ASP A 646 -3.24 -0.91 16.10
CA ASP A 646 -3.98 -1.12 17.34
C ASP A 646 -5.49 -0.94 17.07
N PRO A 647 -6.34 -1.95 17.37
CA PRO A 647 -7.77 -1.93 17.04
C PRO A 647 -8.55 -0.78 17.69
N VAL A 648 -8.06 -0.22 18.80
CA VAL A 648 -8.66 0.97 19.44
C VAL A 648 -8.31 2.25 18.67
N VAL A 649 -7.13 2.30 18.06
CA VAL A 649 -6.68 3.44 17.23
C VAL A 649 -7.33 3.35 15.85
N ALA A 650 -7.37 2.16 15.25
CA ALA A 650 -8.03 1.91 13.97
C ALA A 650 -9.54 2.23 13.98
N GLY A 651 -10.22 2.06 15.13
CA GLY A 651 -11.63 2.41 15.30
C GLY A 651 -11.93 3.90 15.53
N LEU A 652 -10.90 4.73 15.75
CA LEU A 652 -11.02 6.18 16.01
C LEU A 652 -10.48 7.04 14.86
N LEU A 653 -9.85 6.43 13.86
CA LEU A 653 -9.43 7.12 12.65
C LEU A 653 -10.66 7.37 11.76
N PRO A 654 -10.90 8.61 11.28
CA PRO A 654 -11.88 8.83 10.23
C PRO A 654 -11.47 8.02 9.00
N ALA A 655 -12.44 7.45 8.29
CA ALA A 655 -12.20 6.81 7.01
C ALA A 655 -11.40 7.78 6.11
N PRO A 656 -10.34 7.33 5.44
CA PRO A 656 -9.55 8.20 4.60
C PRO A 656 -10.47 8.86 3.56
N ASP A 657 -10.42 10.18 3.47
CA ASP A 657 -10.91 10.86 2.27
C ASP A 657 -10.08 10.33 1.11
N VAL A 658 -10.72 9.54 0.25
CA VAL A 658 -10.10 8.85 -0.87
C VAL A 658 -9.78 9.86 -1.97
N GLU A 659 -8.73 10.63 -1.76
CA GLU A 659 -7.90 11.20 -2.82
C GLU A 659 -6.43 10.88 -2.49
N ASP A 660 -5.93 9.88 -3.22
CA ASP A 660 -4.53 9.52 -3.46
C ASP A 660 -3.66 9.11 -2.26
N ALA A 661 -3.69 7.81 -1.94
CA ALA A 661 -2.60 7.10 -1.28
C ALA A 661 -2.54 5.65 -1.78
N GLU A 662 -1.58 5.35 -2.67
CA GLU A 662 -1.12 4.00 -2.98
C GLU A 662 -0.14 3.59 -1.87
N GLU A 663 -0.41 2.47 -1.16
CA GLU A 663 0.49 1.92 -0.15
C GLU A 663 1.26 0.71 -0.70
N ASP A 664 2.57 0.77 -0.46
CA ASP A 664 3.63 -0.14 -0.90
C ASP A 664 3.49 -1.55 -0.30
N GLY A 665 3.41 -2.56 -1.17
CA GLY A 665 3.54 -3.97 -0.79
C GLY A 665 5.01 -4.32 -0.48
N ALA A 666 5.26 -4.73 0.75
CA ALA A 666 6.55 -5.27 1.19
C ALA A 666 6.86 -6.61 0.48
N LEU A 667 7.94 -6.63 -0.27
CA LEU A 667 8.62 -7.84 -0.76
C LEU A 667 9.43 -8.45 0.39
N GLU A 668 9.09 -9.67 0.80
CA GLU A 668 10.00 -10.52 1.59
C GLU A 668 11.01 -11.17 0.64
N ASP A 669 12.30 -10.88 0.90
CA ASP A 669 13.44 -11.54 0.28
C ASP A 669 13.52 -13.02 0.68
N ALA A 670 13.40 -13.91 -0.31
CA ALA A 670 14.00 -15.24 -0.27
C ALA A 670 15.03 -15.33 -1.40
N ALA A 671 16.28 -15.04 -1.08
CA ALA A 671 17.41 -15.23 -1.98
C ALA A 671 17.77 -16.73 -2.09
N ALA A 672 17.93 -17.17 -3.33
CA ALA A 672 18.49 -18.46 -3.72
C ALA A 672 20.02 -18.44 -3.66
N ALA A 673 20.61 -19.62 -3.42
CA ALA A 673 21.97 -19.99 -3.85
C ALA A 673 22.05 -21.52 -4.01
N ASP A 674 21.81 -21.95 -5.25
CA ASP A 674 22.57 -22.84 -6.14
C ASP A 674 23.09 -24.25 -5.76
N ASP A 675 22.77 -25.15 -6.70
CA ASP A 675 23.51 -26.25 -7.36
C ASP A 675 23.53 -27.73 -6.89
N GLU A 676 23.06 -28.54 -7.87
CA GLU A 676 23.36 -29.90 -8.35
C GLU A 676 23.67 -31.14 -7.45
N GLU A 677 22.79 -32.14 -7.66
CA GLU A 677 23.03 -33.57 -7.94
C GLU A 677 23.94 -34.46 -7.04
N LEU A 678 23.33 -35.41 -6.29
CA LEU A 678 23.47 -36.87 -6.46
C LEU A 678 22.94 -37.69 -5.26
N LYS A 679 21.93 -38.51 -5.54
CA LYS A 679 21.67 -39.91 -5.12
C LYS A 679 21.80 -40.40 -3.65
N LEU A 680 20.76 -41.20 -3.32
CA LEU A 680 20.67 -42.39 -2.45
C LEU A 680 20.24 -42.22 -0.97
N GLY A 681 18.95 -42.54 -0.75
CA GLY A 681 18.55 -43.69 0.07
C GLY A 681 18.43 -43.52 1.59
N GLY A 682 17.25 -43.87 2.14
CA GLY A 682 17.19 -44.39 3.52
C GLY A 682 16.08 -43.86 4.43
N ARG A 683 14.88 -44.44 4.27
CA ARG A 683 13.90 -44.83 5.30
C ARG A 683 14.19 -44.50 6.78
N THR A 684 13.10 -44.07 7.44
CA THR A 684 12.51 -44.53 8.72
C THR A 684 12.48 -43.66 9.99
N LYS A 685 11.23 -43.51 10.47
CA LYS A 685 10.69 -43.59 11.86
C LYS A 685 10.57 -42.33 12.74
N VAL A 686 9.37 -41.77 12.70
CA VAL A 686 8.40 -41.55 13.80
C VAL A 686 8.85 -41.96 15.22
N LYS A 687 8.75 -41.03 16.20
CA LYS A 687 7.97 -41.22 17.46
C LYS A 687 7.90 -39.98 18.38
N LYS A 688 6.66 -39.49 18.52
CA LYS A 688 5.91 -39.09 19.73
C LYS A 688 6.64 -38.62 21.03
N VAL A 689 6.29 -37.39 21.42
CA VAL A 689 5.53 -36.97 22.62
C VAL A 689 5.97 -37.50 24.00
N LYS A 690 6.30 -36.61 24.95
CA LYS A 690 5.49 -36.36 26.18
C LYS A 690 5.92 -35.17 27.04
N LYS A 691 4.91 -34.72 27.79
CA LYS A 691 4.67 -33.51 28.58
C LYS A 691 4.85 -33.81 30.09
N GLY A 692 5.16 -32.79 30.89
CA GLY A 692 5.00 -32.77 32.37
C GLY A 692 6.11 -31.95 33.04
N LYS A 693 5.93 -30.77 33.64
CA LYS A 693 4.99 -30.20 34.63
C LYS A 693 5.21 -30.71 36.07
N LYS A 694 5.86 -29.85 36.86
CA LYS A 694 5.81 -29.60 38.33
C LYS A 694 7.25 -29.37 38.82
N GLY A 695 7.59 -28.45 39.72
CA GLY A 695 6.77 -27.58 40.56
C GLY A 695 7.45 -27.45 41.91
N LYS A 696 8.07 -26.28 42.15
CA LYS A 696 8.15 -25.51 43.42
C LYS A 696 8.85 -26.08 44.67
N THR A 697 9.31 -25.11 45.45
CA THR A 697 9.85 -25.12 46.84
C THR A 697 11.36 -25.38 46.94
N GLY A 698 12.17 -24.65 47.72
CA GLY A 698 11.97 -23.56 48.65
C GLY A 698 13.14 -23.56 49.66
N LYS A 699 13.53 -22.36 50.16
CA LYS A 699 14.31 -22.08 51.40
C LYS A 699 15.80 -22.50 51.43
N GLU A 700 16.73 -21.55 51.51
CA GLU A 700 17.22 -20.79 52.69
C GLU A 700 18.47 -21.45 53.30
N GLY A 701 19.47 -20.61 53.63
CA GLY A 701 20.33 -20.91 54.79
C GLY A 701 21.84 -21.03 54.57
N LYS A 702 22.50 -19.87 54.45
CA LYS A 702 23.66 -19.43 55.25
C LYS A 702 24.86 -20.38 55.52
N LYS A 703 26.02 -19.76 55.23
CA LYS A 703 27.26 -19.65 56.02
C LYS A 703 28.26 -20.83 56.00
N GLY A 704 29.47 -20.51 55.53
CA GLY A 704 30.59 -20.40 56.47
C GLY A 704 31.94 -20.95 56.04
N LYS A 705 32.87 -20.02 55.75
CA LYS A 705 34.26 -19.94 56.26
C LYS A 705 35.24 -21.11 56.02
N LYS A 706 36.36 -20.79 55.35
CA LYS A 706 37.72 -20.61 55.93
C LYS A 706 38.71 -20.33 54.76
N ARG A 707 39.36 -19.17 54.70
CA ARG A 707 40.59 -18.72 55.41
C ARG A 707 41.89 -19.41 54.93
N LYS A 708 42.74 -18.63 54.26
CA LYS A 708 44.14 -18.23 54.60
C LYS A 708 44.66 -17.42 53.38
N ALA A 709 44.99 -16.12 53.50
CA ALA A 709 46.21 -15.53 54.09
C ALA A 709 47.47 -16.10 53.41
N GLN A 710 48.42 -15.32 52.87
CA GLN A 710 48.97 -14.07 53.38
C GLN A 710 49.88 -13.41 52.31
N GLU A 711 49.92 -12.05 52.31
CA GLU A 711 51.03 -11.07 52.11
C GLU A 711 52.27 -11.43 51.25
N ALA A 712 52.97 -10.53 50.56
CA ALA A 712 53.30 -9.11 50.83
C ALA A 712 53.87 -8.46 49.53
N LEU A 713 53.58 -7.18 49.21
CA LEU A 713 54.46 -5.96 49.26
C LEU A 713 55.63 -5.97 48.23
N ASP A 714 56.10 -4.90 47.56
CA ASP A 714 55.99 -3.42 47.62
C ASP A 714 56.57 -2.84 46.30
N VAL A 715 56.05 -1.77 45.67
CA VAL A 715 56.37 -0.31 45.78
C VAL A 715 57.81 0.13 45.43
N ALA A 716 57.97 0.96 44.37
CA ALA A 716 58.75 2.23 44.27
C ALA A 716 59.01 2.64 42.79
N LYS A 717 58.56 3.83 42.31
CA LYS A 717 59.34 5.08 42.00
C LYS A 717 60.60 4.86 41.13
N GLY A 718 60.95 5.59 40.06
CA GLY A 718 60.51 6.82 39.38
C GLY A 718 61.68 7.38 38.51
N ALA A 719 61.39 8.32 37.59
CA ALA A 719 62.26 9.30 36.91
C ALA A 719 62.98 9.02 35.56
N ASP A 720 62.66 9.91 34.60
CA ASP A 720 63.44 10.63 33.55
C ASP A 720 64.18 9.97 32.35
N GLY A 721 63.86 10.50 31.15
CA GLY A 721 64.82 10.78 30.05
C GLY A 721 64.62 10.08 28.68
N PRO A 722 64.37 10.80 27.56
CA PRO A 722 64.41 10.30 26.16
C PRO A 722 65.78 10.61 25.48
N PRO A 723 66.03 10.40 24.16
CA PRO A 723 65.32 9.68 23.08
C PRO A 723 66.23 8.66 22.33
N GLU A 724 65.69 7.80 21.45
CA GLU A 724 66.29 7.52 20.11
C GLU A 724 65.44 6.58 19.23
N VAL A 725 65.66 6.71 17.92
CA VAL A 725 64.82 6.29 16.79
C VAL A 725 65.35 5.02 16.11
N LYS A 726 64.41 4.19 15.61
CA LYS A 726 64.46 3.15 14.53
C LYS A 726 63.77 1.90 15.07
N GLY A 727 62.81 1.23 14.43
CA GLY A 727 62.28 1.23 13.08
C GLY A 727 61.67 -0.16 12.87
N THR A 728 60.69 -0.26 11.96
CA THR A 728 60.12 -1.48 11.37
C THR A 728 59.03 -2.25 12.16
N GLY A 729 57.88 -2.41 11.49
CA GLY A 729 57.23 -3.71 11.37
C GLY A 729 55.98 -3.98 12.22
N GLY A 730 54.81 -3.78 11.61
CA GLY A 730 53.65 -4.67 11.80
C GLY A 730 52.84 -4.52 13.09
N THR A 731 51.90 -3.57 13.11
CA THR A 731 50.80 -3.60 14.09
C THR A 731 49.60 -4.35 13.52
N SER A 732 49.40 -5.58 13.99
CA SER A 732 48.06 -6.10 14.23
C SER A 732 47.39 -5.20 15.28
N ILE A 733 46.25 -4.61 14.94
CA ILE A 733 45.42 -3.92 15.92
C ILE A 733 44.17 -4.75 16.13
N ASP A 734 44.16 -5.39 17.29
CA ASP A 734 42.98 -5.87 17.99
C ASP A 734 41.86 -4.84 17.96
N THR A 735 40.67 -5.25 17.54
CA THR A 735 39.43 -4.49 17.72
C THR A 735 39.15 -4.34 19.21
N PRO A 736 39.09 -3.10 19.77
CA PRO A 736 38.72 -2.94 21.15
C PRO A 736 37.21 -3.10 21.31
N ALA A 737 36.82 -3.82 22.36
CA ALA A 737 35.48 -3.92 22.88
C ALA A 737 34.87 -2.52 23.14
N GLY A 738 34.23 -1.94 22.13
CA GLY A 738 33.45 -0.69 22.20
C GLY A 738 32.00 -0.83 21.72
N ASP A 739 31.61 -2.00 21.25
CA ASP A 739 30.40 -2.18 20.43
C ASP A 739 29.11 -2.39 21.25
N ASP A 740 29.23 -2.75 22.53
CA ASP A 740 28.08 -2.97 23.39
C ASP A 740 27.42 -1.65 23.83
N SER A 741 28.20 -0.58 24.06
CA SER A 741 27.65 0.74 24.36
C SER A 741 26.98 1.39 23.16
N LEU A 742 27.49 1.14 21.95
CA LEU A 742 26.89 1.59 20.70
C LEU A 742 25.56 0.87 20.44
N ARG A 743 25.53 -0.46 20.59
CA ARG A 743 24.30 -1.26 20.48
C ARG A 743 23.26 -0.93 21.55
N GLU A 744 23.68 -0.66 22.79
CA GLU A 744 22.79 -0.30 23.88
C GLU A 744 22.24 1.15 23.71
N ALA A 745 23.05 2.05 23.15
CA ALA A 745 22.61 3.38 22.73
C ALA A 745 21.63 3.33 21.55
N LEU A 746 21.84 2.45 20.57
CA LEU A 746 20.93 2.21 19.45
C LEU A 746 19.58 1.67 19.92
N GLN A 747 19.56 0.75 20.89
CA GLN A 747 18.31 0.23 21.50
C GLN A 747 17.54 1.30 22.30
N LEU A 748 18.23 2.27 22.88
CA LEU A 748 17.63 3.39 23.62
C LEU A 748 17.08 4.49 22.70
N ILE A 749 17.76 4.77 21.58
CA ILE A 749 17.24 5.63 20.50
C ILE A 749 16.00 4.99 19.89
N ALA A 750 16.01 3.67 19.76
CA ALA A 750 14.88 2.87 19.35
C ALA A 750 13.91 2.54 20.52
N GLY A 751 13.81 3.34 21.60
CA GLY A 751 12.73 3.20 22.59
C GLY A 751 12.52 1.83 23.26
N GLY A 752 13.49 0.91 23.23
CA GLY A 752 13.33 -0.44 23.77
C GLY A 752 13.46 -0.49 25.29
N THR A 753 12.49 -1.10 25.98
CA THR A 753 12.75 -1.74 27.28
C THR A 753 13.00 -3.24 27.05
N PRO A 754 14.01 -3.85 27.69
CA PRO A 754 14.35 -5.25 27.42
C PRO A 754 13.22 -6.17 27.88
N SER A 755 12.62 -6.89 26.92
CA SER A 755 11.61 -7.89 27.24
C SER A 755 12.19 -9.01 28.11
N ARG A 756 11.36 -9.54 29.01
CA ARG A 756 11.71 -10.62 29.95
C ARG A 756 12.26 -11.88 29.26
N ALA A 757 12.00 -12.04 27.96
CA ALA A 757 12.49 -13.13 27.12
C ALA A 757 13.98 -12.98 26.73
N ALA A 758 14.47 -11.76 26.46
CA ALA A 758 15.87 -11.51 26.10
C ALA A 758 16.82 -11.80 27.27
N ARG A 759 16.41 -11.47 28.50
CA ARG A 759 17.14 -11.79 29.73
C ARG A 759 17.23 -13.30 30.00
N LYS A 760 16.24 -14.08 29.55
CA LYS A 760 16.24 -15.55 29.67
C LYS A 760 17.16 -16.21 28.63
N ARG A 761 17.24 -15.65 27.41
CA ARG A 761 18.17 -16.09 26.35
C ARG A 761 19.63 -15.75 26.68
N ARG A 762 19.93 -14.56 27.20
CA ARG A 762 21.28 -14.19 27.68
C ARG A 762 21.78 -15.10 28.82
N LYS A 763 20.89 -15.52 29.73
CA LYS A 763 21.25 -16.44 30.83
C LYS A 763 21.48 -17.89 30.36
N ALA A 764 20.83 -18.29 29.26
CA ALA A 764 21.06 -19.59 28.64
C ALA A 764 22.36 -19.61 27.80
N ALA A 765 22.68 -18.51 27.11
CA ALA A 765 23.92 -18.37 26.34
C ALA A 765 25.17 -18.32 27.25
N ALA A 766 25.10 -17.62 28.40
CA ALA A 766 26.19 -17.60 29.38
C ALA A 766 26.43 -18.97 30.05
N ALA A 767 25.39 -19.81 30.17
CA ALA A 767 25.52 -21.19 30.67
C ALA A 767 26.12 -22.14 29.62
N ALA A 768 25.92 -21.88 28.33
CA ALA A 768 26.52 -22.65 27.24
C ALA A 768 28.01 -22.32 27.03
N ALA A 769 28.41 -21.05 27.23
CA ALA A 769 29.81 -20.63 27.14
C ALA A 769 30.69 -21.20 28.27
N ALA A 770 30.15 -21.38 29.47
CA ALA A 770 30.87 -21.97 30.61
C ALA A 770 31.15 -23.48 30.47
N VAL A 771 30.52 -24.16 29.51
CA VAL A 771 30.75 -25.59 29.21
C VAL A 771 31.81 -25.79 28.12
N ALA A 772 32.17 -24.72 27.39
CA ALA A 772 33.11 -24.78 26.26
C ALA A 772 34.58 -24.49 26.65
N GLU A 773 34.86 -23.90 27.82
CA GLU A 773 36.22 -23.57 28.29
C GLU A 773 36.77 -24.55 29.33
N GLY A 774 36.63 -25.85 29.07
CA GLY A 774 37.16 -26.89 29.95
C GLY A 774 37.76 -28.05 29.17
N GLY A 775 38.96 -27.89 28.61
CA GLY A 775 39.73 -29.04 28.14
C GLY A 775 40.97 -28.74 27.32
N ALA A 776 42.14 -28.70 27.97
CA ALA A 776 43.42 -29.04 27.34
C ALA A 776 44.46 -29.48 28.39
N VAL A 777 44.88 -30.75 28.35
CA VAL A 777 46.19 -31.22 28.86
C VAL A 777 46.71 -32.30 27.88
N PRO A 778 48.01 -32.30 27.52
CA PRO A 778 48.55 -33.11 26.43
C PRO A 778 49.15 -34.48 26.87
N ALA A 779 49.60 -35.21 25.85
CA ALA A 779 49.85 -36.65 25.76
C ALA A 779 51.16 -37.21 26.35
N ALA A 780 51.14 -38.51 26.70
CA ALA A 780 52.18 -39.52 26.42
C ALA A 780 51.65 -40.95 26.72
N GLY A 781 51.82 -41.90 25.79
CA GLY A 781 51.31 -43.30 25.87
C GLY A 781 52.25 -44.26 26.63
N PRO A 782 52.36 -45.56 26.26
CA PRO A 782 51.33 -46.49 25.76
C PRO A 782 51.41 -47.87 26.48
N GLN A 783 50.31 -48.61 26.69
CA GLN A 783 50.40 -50.09 26.80
C GLN A 783 49.07 -50.86 26.70
N LYS A 784 49.14 -51.90 25.87
CA LYS A 784 48.25 -53.04 25.65
C LYS A 784 47.57 -53.59 26.93
N GLN A 785 46.28 -53.92 26.87
CA GLN A 785 45.77 -55.32 26.89
C GLN A 785 44.25 -55.41 27.19
N ARG A 786 43.59 -56.18 26.32
CA ARG A 786 42.35 -56.97 26.44
C ARG A 786 41.86 -57.31 27.86
N ARG A 787 40.54 -57.16 28.10
CA ARG A 787 39.53 -58.21 28.45
C ARG A 787 38.25 -57.51 28.96
N LYS A 788 37.12 -57.65 28.26
CA LYS A 788 36.06 -58.68 28.38
C LYS A 788 35.20 -58.58 29.65
N LEU A 789 33.89 -58.39 29.41
CA LEU A 789 32.72 -58.93 30.14
C LEU A 789 32.48 -58.37 31.56
N ALA A 790 31.27 -58.22 32.11
CA ALA A 790 29.87 -58.37 31.69
C ALA A 790 29.01 -58.02 32.93
N PHE A 791 27.68 -58.00 32.74
CA PHE A 791 26.61 -57.99 33.77
C PHE A 791 26.47 -56.67 34.56
N SER A 792 25.27 -56.13 34.79
CA SER A 792 23.88 -56.62 34.71
C SER A 792 22.96 -55.44 34.42
#